data_AF-A0A9W8Y3C9-F1
#
_entry.id   AF-A0A9W8Y3C9-F1
#
_cell.length_a   1.000
_cell.length_b   1.000
_cell.length_c   1.000
_cell.angle_alpha   90.00
_cell.angle_beta   90.00
_cell.angle_gamma   90.00
#
_symmetry.space_group_name_H-M   'P 1'
#
loop_
_entity.id
_entity.type
_entity.pdbx_description
1 polymer ?
#
loop_
_entity_poly.entity_id
_entity_poly.type
_entity_poly.pdbx_seq_one_letter_code
_entity_poly.pdbx_strand_id
1 'polypeptide(L)'
;MGSFDCYCTLCRGPLNGYVIRFGSRKKTAIIKRREQVQLEKRKLAGEVIEQRKATGGAPPKEATGGVAPSKTTGGVIEKDTGETMDEEDNKGDEDGDVKMENAHTDEEDGSKDEDNDEDKVGSLEDEEEDDDEEDSTYEFSSASSESDGTASFNSADSDLHAGDIQDVPVPPPSPNRRDPDNWSQFSDLSIYEDFNPYSDRDETESMYSYYEKHTYDPEILRPEDVKWTDRCRCLAFNPSAPGVTKAFVSGRGRYDDYGSFRIKEMGHDRNDTHQEDHICYHSYNGDEERAFPFHEACFQILMRSMGCKSVKEVDKDALLEVFAVFADDGYSRHLNVNYGMVQKPEQFWECYSGEEWAVCDPGLKFELEETIRTMLPASIFDQVETPDLSRKVRSDPLTVLPYDLLLDIFDYLPSKNILSLMAASWHVSSSTRDAAFWKRFLKKRITSWLWELDTIVNGPLALDKPNYKRLFVWLEKLTRPEFGMSGPFMGLANRRRIWDACQVIAPVYRARTKPEERREATDEEATAILNSADSLHMPLTLYPQPHNARTISAQFIHSWNEISGYSCDLNTYWNENGALVGIAVTFGGSERVFGTTEGSKGEPLHINDRDWINEIRTYIYNIDMFDETQDRSAYSSALQLKATQEAHIHGLTVYLKSGISKELRRGGQNVRPFIVLDHLQLIGLTGQVAPNGVISRLGLLQAPRPGDEPATRPQYTSAQQLLWLASLVPRPFSHEDGRRSYPPIWAHSSYKITPFTSDDFEYSYIPSDLLAHQPLIWAERPHGYKYLKRISCFTVVGGRITSGDGRAWDVPDIIGLVPSMGPDVPLPTYVGSGGPVPSQSTAWKEAQTPRKTDILNPSDLKDWQANAPFAENFMSHFDIDGAGGEVVSEVCVADGCRALKLVTNRGREVHWGEPHRQHWRSQTAGEGEVIVGLTCCFGSLSGWSWGAKMYSHWKLSNVGVITAKVDG
;
A
#
# COMPACT_ATOMS: atom_id res chain seq x y z
N MET A 1 -3.51 -19.11 -6.20
CA MET A 1 -2.47 -18.05 -6.34
C MET A 1 -1.46 -18.28 -5.22
N GLY A 2 -0.16 -18.34 -5.51
CA GLY A 2 0.86 -18.57 -4.48
C GLY A 2 0.97 -17.40 -3.49
N SER A 3 1.28 -17.69 -2.22
CA SER A 3 1.65 -16.66 -1.22
C SER A 3 2.95 -15.98 -1.66
N PHE A 4 3.05 -14.66 -1.52
CA PHE A 4 4.26 -13.88 -1.85
C PHE A 4 4.71 -13.07 -0.65
N ASP A 5 6.02 -13.11 -0.37
CA ASP A 5 6.62 -12.29 0.69
C ASP A 5 6.61 -10.80 0.33
N CYS A 6 6.43 -9.93 1.34
CA CYS A 6 6.76 -8.52 1.24
C CYS A 6 8.08 -8.22 1.97
N TYR A 7 8.82 -7.23 1.47
CA TYR A 7 10.16 -6.91 1.97
C TYR A 7 10.23 -5.48 2.48
N CYS A 8 11.28 -5.17 3.25
CA CYS A 8 11.54 -3.81 3.72
C CYS A 8 11.76 -2.85 2.54
N THR A 9 11.00 -1.74 2.55
CA THR A 9 11.02 -0.65 1.57
C THR A 9 12.42 -0.04 1.36
N LEU A 10 13.31 -0.13 2.36
CA LEU A 10 14.60 0.57 2.36
C LEU A 10 15.82 -0.33 2.18
N CYS A 11 15.70 -1.63 2.43
CA CYS A 11 16.82 -2.57 2.31
C CYS A 11 16.48 -3.84 1.52
N ARG A 12 15.22 -4.04 1.12
CA ARG A 12 14.71 -5.27 0.49
C ARG A 12 14.96 -6.55 1.31
N GLY A 13 15.26 -6.39 2.60
CA GLY A 13 15.44 -7.50 3.53
C GLY A 13 14.12 -8.05 4.04
N PRO A 14 14.15 -9.23 4.67
CA PRO A 14 12.96 -9.87 5.21
C PRO A 14 12.40 -9.09 6.41
N LEU A 15 11.08 -9.10 6.57
CA LEU A 15 10.36 -8.42 7.65
C LEU A 15 9.96 -9.38 8.78
N ASN A 16 10.69 -10.49 8.87
CA ASN A 16 10.48 -11.54 9.85
C ASN A 16 11.83 -12.21 10.13
N GLY A 17 12.24 -12.29 11.39
CA GLY A 17 13.50 -12.95 11.76
C GLY A 17 13.53 -14.45 11.43
N TYR A 18 12.35 -15.12 11.36
CA TYR A 18 12.27 -16.58 11.23
C TYR A 18 12.66 -17.13 9.86
N VAL A 19 12.61 -16.31 8.81
CA VAL A 19 13.03 -16.74 7.46
C VAL A 19 14.56 -16.75 7.31
N ILE A 20 15.29 -16.18 8.27
CA ILE A 20 16.75 -16.22 8.32
C ILE A 20 17.19 -17.54 8.96
N ARG A 21 17.84 -18.40 8.18
CA ARG A 21 18.26 -19.74 8.59
C ARG A 21 19.78 -19.86 8.67
N PHE A 22 20.25 -20.55 9.70
CA PHE A 22 21.67 -20.85 9.90
C PHE A 22 21.94 -22.33 9.60
N GLY A 23 22.99 -22.56 8.83
CA GLY A 23 23.34 -23.90 8.38
C GLY A 23 23.92 -24.77 9.49
N SER A 24 24.15 -26.04 9.17
CA SER A 24 24.76 -27.00 10.08
C SER A 24 26.11 -26.52 10.64
N ARG A 25 26.34 -26.73 11.93
CA ARG A 25 27.65 -26.44 12.56
C ARG A 25 28.69 -27.54 12.29
N LYS A 26 28.34 -28.60 11.56
CA LYS A 26 29.29 -29.67 11.20
C LYS A 26 30.40 -29.10 10.32
N LYS A 27 31.65 -29.50 10.60
CA LYS A 27 32.84 -29.01 9.88
C LYS A 27 32.77 -29.26 8.37
N THR A 28 32.19 -30.39 7.95
CA THR A 28 31.99 -30.75 6.54
C THR A 28 31.06 -29.78 5.82
N ALA A 29 29.93 -29.42 6.44
CA ALA A 29 28.97 -28.47 5.92
C ALA A 29 29.55 -27.05 5.80
N ILE A 30 30.30 -26.60 6.82
CA ILE A 30 31.00 -25.31 6.81
C ILE A 30 32.03 -25.25 5.68
N ILE A 31 32.84 -26.31 5.51
CA ILE A 31 33.82 -26.37 4.42
C ILE A 31 33.11 -26.27 3.06
N LYS A 32 32.04 -27.03 2.86
CA LYS A 32 31.27 -27.03 1.61
C LYS A 32 30.68 -25.66 1.28
N ARG A 33 30.08 -24.97 2.25
CA ARG A 33 29.58 -23.59 2.07
C ARG A 33 30.70 -22.63 1.69
N ARG A 34 31.85 -22.71 2.36
CA ARG A 34 33.01 -21.86 2.04
C ARG A 34 33.58 -22.14 0.66
N GLU A 35 33.65 -23.40 0.24
CA GLU A 35 34.05 -23.79 -1.11
C GLU A 35 33.09 -23.22 -2.16
N GLN A 36 31.78 -23.25 -1.91
CA GLN A 36 30.78 -22.62 -2.78
C GLN A 36 30.96 -21.11 -2.88
N VAL A 37 31.17 -20.42 -1.75
CA VAL A 37 31.44 -18.98 -1.73
C VAL A 37 32.70 -18.65 -2.54
N GLN A 38 33.77 -19.44 -2.42
CA GLN A 38 34.99 -19.26 -3.20
C GLN A 38 34.77 -19.52 -4.69
N LEU A 39 33.99 -20.54 -5.03
CA LEU A 39 33.63 -20.85 -6.41
C LEU A 39 32.85 -19.69 -7.05
N GLU A 40 31.83 -19.18 -6.37
CA GLU A 40 31.05 -18.04 -6.84
C GLU A 40 31.88 -16.75 -6.94
N LYS A 41 32.79 -16.50 -5.99
CA LYS A 41 33.76 -15.40 -6.10
C LYS A 41 34.58 -15.47 -7.39
N ARG A 42 35.07 -16.66 -7.75
CA ARG A 42 35.83 -16.88 -9.00
C ARG A 42 34.98 -16.65 -10.24
N LYS A 43 33.73 -17.13 -10.23
CA LYS A 43 32.77 -16.86 -11.32
C LYS A 43 32.50 -15.37 -11.48
N LEU A 44 32.23 -14.65 -10.38
CA LEU A 44 32.01 -13.21 -10.39
C LEU A 44 33.27 -12.42 -10.81
N ALA A 45 34.46 -12.97 -10.59
CA ALA A 45 35.72 -12.42 -11.07
C ALA A 45 35.98 -12.70 -12.57
N GLY A 46 35.11 -13.46 -13.24
CA GLY A 46 35.22 -13.81 -14.66
C GLY A 46 36.19 -14.96 -14.96
N GLU A 47 36.55 -15.78 -13.96
CA GLU A 47 37.38 -16.96 -14.19
C GLU A 47 36.56 -18.06 -14.88
N VAL A 48 37.05 -18.61 -16.00
CA VAL A 48 36.42 -19.75 -16.68
C VAL A 48 36.62 -21.01 -15.83
N ILE A 49 35.55 -21.48 -15.21
CA ILE A 49 35.58 -22.72 -14.42
C ILE A 49 35.17 -23.88 -15.32
N GLU A 50 36.14 -24.70 -15.75
CA GLU A 50 35.84 -25.97 -16.40
C GLU A 50 35.09 -26.89 -15.40
N GLN A 51 33.81 -27.16 -15.66
CA GLN A 51 33.05 -28.13 -14.90
C GLN A 51 33.65 -29.53 -15.15
N ARG A 52 34.48 -30.02 -14.22
CA ARG A 52 34.82 -31.44 -14.19
C ARG A 52 33.55 -32.23 -13.87
N LYS A 53 32.96 -32.86 -14.90
CA LYS A 53 31.95 -33.92 -14.72
C LYS A 53 32.51 -34.96 -13.74
N ALA A 54 31.86 -35.12 -12.59
CA ALA A 54 32.17 -36.18 -11.65
C ALA A 54 31.74 -37.52 -12.26
N THR A 55 32.68 -38.27 -12.85
CA THR A 55 32.50 -39.70 -13.08
C THR A 55 32.72 -40.42 -11.75
N GLY A 56 31.67 -41.05 -11.23
CA GLY A 56 31.71 -41.85 -10.02
C GLY A 56 32.74 -42.97 -10.10
N GLY A 57 33.61 -43.04 -9.10
CA GLY A 57 34.56 -44.13 -8.89
C GLY A 57 34.85 -44.26 -7.40
N ALA A 58 34.41 -45.37 -6.81
CA ALA A 58 34.59 -45.73 -5.41
C ALA A 58 36.08 -45.81 -5.00
N PRO A 59 36.42 -45.66 -3.71
CA PRO A 59 37.82 -45.66 -3.27
C PRO A 59 38.37 -47.09 -3.17
N PRO A 60 39.62 -47.37 -3.56
CA PRO A 60 40.26 -48.64 -3.27
C PRO A 60 40.87 -48.65 -1.87
N LYS A 61 40.65 -49.77 -1.17
CA LYS A 61 41.19 -50.12 0.14
C LYS A 61 42.68 -50.47 0.08
N GLU A 62 43.35 -50.25 1.21
CA GLU A 62 44.75 -50.59 1.51
C GLU A 62 45.07 -52.09 1.36
N ALA A 63 46.31 -52.42 0.94
CA ALA A 63 47.23 -53.29 1.69
C ALA A 63 48.62 -53.47 1.01
N THR A 64 49.66 -53.16 1.81
CA THR A 64 50.96 -53.85 1.97
C THR A 64 51.98 -54.00 0.84
N GLY A 65 53.21 -53.50 1.11
CA GLY A 65 54.42 -54.34 1.00
C GLY A 65 55.50 -53.95 -0.03
N GLY A 66 56.52 -53.20 0.40
CA GLY A 66 57.94 -53.60 0.32
C GLY A 66 58.73 -53.59 -1.01
N VAL A 67 59.85 -52.86 -0.94
CA VAL A 67 61.19 -53.12 -1.56
C VAL A 67 61.49 -52.52 -2.96
N ALA A 68 62.58 -51.73 -3.00
CA ALA A 68 63.21 -51.06 -4.16
C ALA A 68 64.19 -52.00 -4.93
N PRO A 69 65.10 -51.57 -5.85
CA PRO A 69 65.26 -50.31 -6.60
C PRO A 69 65.62 -50.47 -8.12
N SER A 70 65.82 -49.32 -8.78
CA SER A 70 66.66 -49.09 -9.99
C SER A 70 66.05 -49.35 -11.40
N LYS A 71 66.03 -48.31 -12.26
CA LYS A 71 67.05 -48.09 -13.30
C LYS A 71 66.74 -46.87 -14.19
N THR A 72 67.85 -46.24 -14.54
CA THR A 72 68.19 -45.23 -15.54
C THR A 72 67.65 -45.49 -16.96
N THR A 73 67.33 -44.41 -17.67
CA THR A 73 67.66 -44.04 -19.09
C THR A 73 66.73 -42.84 -19.45
N GLY A 74 67.12 -41.72 -20.07
CA GLY A 74 68.27 -41.36 -20.89
C GLY A 74 67.83 -41.12 -22.33
N GLY A 75 67.87 -39.87 -22.83
CA GLY A 75 67.69 -39.51 -24.26
C GLY A 75 66.89 -38.21 -24.48
N VAL A 76 67.49 -37.02 -24.58
CA VAL A 76 68.06 -36.36 -25.82
C VAL A 76 66.94 -35.77 -26.69
N ILE A 77 66.65 -34.46 -26.62
CA ILE A 77 67.19 -33.34 -27.44
C ILE A 77 67.02 -33.56 -28.95
N GLU A 78 66.18 -32.76 -29.61
CA GLU A 78 66.58 -31.98 -30.79
C GLU A 78 65.57 -30.85 -31.12
N LYS A 79 66.15 -29.72 -31.51
CA LYS A 79 65.53 -28.52 -32.09
C LYS A 79 65.55 -28.66 -33.61
N ASP A 80 64.57 -28.08 -34.31
CA ASP A 80 64.76 -27.22 -35.50
C ASP A 80 63.39 -26.77 -36.04
N THR A 81 63.09 -25.47 -36.07
CA THR A 81 63.24 -24.50 -37.18
C THR A 81 62.38 -24.79 -38.42
N GLY A 82 61.62 -23.78 -38.85
CA GLY A 82 61.02 -23.75 -40.19
C GLY A 82 59.87 -22.76 -40.31
N GLU A 83 60.18 -21.53 -40.71
CA GLU A 83 59.26 -20.51 -41.22
C GLU A 83 58.71 -20.88 -42.61
N THR A 84 57.47 -20.48 -42.91
CA THR A 84 56.96 -19.95 -44.21
C THR A 84 55.52 -19.46 -43.95
N MET A 85 55.23 -18.15 -43.97
CA MET A 85 54.76 -17.36 -45.13
C MET A 85 53.59 -18.00 -45.88
N ASP A 86 52.41 -17.37 -45.82
CA ASP A 86 51.68 -16.91 -47.01
C ASP A 86 50.66 -15.81 -46.63
N GLU A 87 50.58 -14.83 -47.52
CA GLU A 87 49.87 -13.55 -47.49
C GLU A 87 48.45 -13.62 -48.11
N GLU A 88 47.78 -12.46 -48.07
CA GLU A 88 46.62 -12.02 -48.90
C GLU A 88 45.21 -12.47 -48.45
N ASP A 89 44.13 -11.66 -48.48
CA ASP A 89 43.84 -10.26 -48.83
C ASP A 89 42.38 -10.03 -48.35
N ASN A 90 42.00 -8.97 -47.61
CA ASN A 90 41.63 -7.61 -48.04
C ASN A 90 40.12 -7.36 -48.29
N LYS A 91 39.67 -6.16 -47.86
CA LYS A 91 38.39 -5.41 -48.06
C LYS A 91 37.24 -5.71 -47.09
N GLY A 92 36.68 -4.77 -46.30
CA GLY A 92 36.47 -3.31 -46.49
C GLY A 92 35.21 -3.11 -47.36
N ASP A 93 34.18 -2.30 -47.08
CA ASP A 93 33.94 -1.13 -46.24
C ASP A 93 32.38 -0.93 -46.13
N GLU A 94 31.87 -0.37 -45.03
CA GLU A 94 31.19 0.96 -44.91
C GLU A 94 29.67 1.06 -45.19
N ASP A 95 28.98 1.60 -44.16
CA ASP A 95 27.95 2.65 -44.10
C ASP A 95 26.69 2.68 -44.98
N GLY A 96 25.56 3.04 -44.33
CA GLY A 96 24.39 3.62 -45.01
C GLY A 96 23.10 3.69 -44.18
N ASP A 97 22.85 4.84 -43.54
CA ASP A 97 21.52 5.32 -43.13
C ASP A 97 20.54 5.42 -44.33
N VAL A 98 19.22 5.32 -44.09
CA VAL A 98 18.14 6.20 -44.63
C VAL A 98 16.73 5.75 -44.18
N LYS A 99 15.90 6.75 -43.87
CA LYS A 99 14.46 6.76 -43.51
C LYS A 99 13.49 6.35 -44.65
N MET A 100 12.26 5.93 -44.27
CA MET A 100 10.92 6.38 -44.74
C MET A 100 9.87 5.27 -44.44
N GLU A 101 8.83 5.51 -43.64
CA GLU A 101 7.50 6.08 -43.96
C GLU A 101 6.57 5.22 -44.86
N ASN A 102 5.41 4.85 -44.28
CA ASN A 102 4.05 4.68 -44.83
C ASN A 102 3.81 3.88 -46.13
N ALA A 103 2.89 2.89 -46.07
CA ALA A 103 1.53 3.01 -46.61
C ALA A 103 0.74 1.68 -46.62
N HIS A 104 -0.56 1.80 -46.37
CA HIS A 104 -1.66 0.88 -46.66
C HIS A 104 -1.62 0.25 -48.06
N THR A 105 -2.13 -0.99 -48.16
CA THR A 105 -3.10 -1.42 -49.18
C THR A 105 -3.92 -2.62 -48.71
N ASP A 106 -5.23 -2.51 -48.93
CA ASP A 106 -6.29 -3.52 -48.82
C ASP A 106 -6.27 -4.55 -49.98
N GLU A 107 -7.28 -5.44 -49.94
CA GLU A 107 -7.79 -6.43 -50.94
C GLU A 107 -7.32 -7.88 -50.69
N GLU A 108 -8.16 -8.75 -50.12
CA GLU A 108 -9.36 -9.45 -50.66
C GLU A 108 -9.06 -10.64 -51.60
N ASP A 109 -9.59 -11.79 -51.16
CA ASP A 109 -10.25 -12.86 -51.94
C ASP A 109 -9.45 -14.04 -52.57
N GLY A 110 -10.09 -15.22 -52.49
CA GLY A 110 -9.81 -16.42 -53.30
C GLY A 110 -9.12 -17.58 -52.56
N SER A 111 -9.82 -18.41 -51.78
CA SER A 111 -10.54 -19.64 -52.20
C SER A 111 -9.69 -20.90 -52.45
N LYS A 112 -9.96 -21.92 -51.61
CA LYS A 112 -10.31 -23.32 -51.93
C LYS A 112 -9.25 -24.39 -52.27
N ASP A 113 -9.62 -25.60 -51.79
CA ASP A 113 -9.23 -26.97 -52.12
C ASP A 113 -7.95 -27.52 -51.47
N GLU A 114 -7.81 -28.77 -51.03
CA GLU A 114 -8.68 -29.93 -50.72
C GLU A 114 -7.72 -30.95 -50.04
N ASP A 115 -8.25 -31.72 -49.09
CA ASP A 115 -7.95 -33.11 -48.74
C ASP A 115 -6.56 -33.66 -48.33
N ASN A 116 -6.66 -34.58 -47.35
CA ASN A 116 -5.82 -35.73 -47.00
C ASN A 116 -4.52 -35.50 -46.21
N ASP A 117 -4.47 -35.96 -44.96
CA ASP A 117 -4.17 -37.38 -44.69
C ASP A 117 -4.41 -37.74 -43.21
N GLU A 118 -5.07 -38.87 -43.01
CA GLU A 118 -5.16 -39.62 -41.75
C GLU A 118 -3.79 -40.22 -41.41
N ASP A 119 -3.31 -40.09 -40.16
CA ASP A 119 -2.69 -41.22 -39.46
C ASP A 119 -2.36 -40.95 -37.98
N LYS A 120 -2.87 -41.88 -37.16
CA LYS A 120 -2.24 -42.50 -35.98
C LYS A 120 -2.01 -41.73 -34.67
N VAL A 121 -2.94 -41.98 -33.75
CA VAL A 121 -2.75 -42.73 -32.48
C VAL A 121 -1.39 -42.55 -31.79
N GLY A 122 -1.40 -41.80 -30.68
CA GLY A 122 -0.37 -41.80 -29.65
C GLY A 122 -0.99 -41.38 -28.31
N SER A 123 -1.54 -42.36 -27.59
CA SER A 123 -1.95 -42.27 -26.19
C SER A 123 -0.72 -42.03 -25.30
N LEU A 124 -0.74 -40.96 -24.50
CA LEU A 124 0.09 -40.84 -23.31
C LEU A 124 -0.86 -40.67 -22.12
N GLU A 125 -0.98 -41.78 -21.40
CA GLU A 125 -1.54 -41.90 -20.07
C GLU A 125 -0.52 -41.25 -19.11
N ASP A 126 -0.92 -40.18 -18.43
CA ASP A 126 -0.19 -39.71 -17.24
C ASP A 126 -0.84 -40.41 -16.04
N GLU A 127 -0.11 -41.37 -15.49
CA GLU A 127 -0.41 -42.07 -14.25
C GLU A 127 -0.19 -41.09 -13.08
N GLU A 128 -1.27 -40.71 -12.40
CA GLU A 128 -1.22 -40.12 -11.06
C GLU A 128 -1.00 -41.26 -10.05
N GLU A 129 0.19 -41.33 -9.46
CA GLU A 129 0.44 -42.20 -8.30
C GLU A 129 -0.07 -41.51 -7.04
N ASP A 130 -1.09 -42.15 -6.44
CA ASP A 130 -1.56 -42.00 -5.07
C ASP A 130 -0.42 -42.31 -4.08
N ASP A 131 -0.25 -41.46 -3.05
CA ASP A 131 0.41 -41.86 -1.79
C ASP A 131 -0.30 -41.20 -0.60
N ASP A 132 -1.19 -41.99 -0.02
CA ASP A 132 -1.56 -42.18 1.38
C ASP A 132 -1.71 -40.99 2.35
N GLU A 133 -2.97 -40.80 2.72
CA GLU A 133 -3.48 -40.10 3.90
C GLU A 133 -3.04 -40.80 5.20
N GLU A 134 -2.36 -40.08 6.11
CA GLU A 134 -2.38 -40.42 7.54
C GLU A 134 -3.07 -39.32 8.35
N ASP A 135 -4.21 -39.76 8.86
CA ASP A 135 -5.20 -39.13 9.71
C ASP A 135 -4.62 -38.73 11.08
N SER A 136 -4.72 -37.45 11.47
CA SER A 136 -4.58 -37.06 12.89
C SER A 136 -5.64 -36.03 13.28
N THR A 137 -6.68 -36.57 13.91
CA THR A 137 -7.79 -35.89 14.54
C THR A 137 -7.32 -35.12 15.77
N TYR A 138 -7.32 -33.79 15.73
CA TYR A 138 -7.17 -32.94 16.91
C TYR A 138 -8.56 -32.50 17.39
N GLU A 139 -9.06 -33.20 18.42
CA GLU A 139 -10.29 -32.84 19.14
C GLU A 139 -10.08 -31.57 19.98
N PHE A 140 -10.84 -30.52 19.66
CA PHE A 140 -10.92 -29.29 20.47
C PHE A 140 -11.95 -29.49 21.60
N SER A 141 -11.50 -29.96 22.76
CA SER A 141 -12.35 -30.00 23.97
C SER A 141 -12.37 -28.63 24.64
N SER A 142 -13.44 -27.87 24.43
CA SER A 142 -13.76 -26.65 25.20
C SER A 142 -14.65 -27.03 26.39
N ALA A 143 -14.06 -27.06 27.58
CA ALA A 143 -14.80 -27.18 28.83
C ALA A 143 -15.29 -25.80 29.26
N SER A 144 -16.61 -25.69 29.38
CA SER A 144 -17.38 -24.59 29.93
C SER A 144 -17.09 -24.37 31.42
N SER A 145 -16.93 -23.11 31.81
CA SER A 145 -17.09 -22.68 33.21
C SER A 145 -18.10 -21.54 33.26
N GLU A 146 -19.35 -21.90 33.55
CA GLU A 146 -20.35 -21.01 34.13
C GLU A 146 -19.96 -20.72 35.59
N SER A 147 -20.10 -19.47 36.05
CA SER A 147 -20.99 -19.14 37.17
C SER A 147 -20.87 -17.67 37.61
N ASP A 148 -22.06 -17.10 37.71
CA ASP A 148 -22.55 -16.18 38.72
C ASP A 148 -21.96 -14.78 38.87
N GLY A 149 -22.78 -13.82 38.46
CA GLY A 149 -22.65 -12.43 38.84
C GLY A 149 -23.07 -12.15 40.28
N THR A 150 -22.90 -10.89 40.67
CA THR A 150 -23.87 -10.12 41.44
C THR A 150 -23.44 -8.67 41.43
N ALA A 151 -24.39 -7.80 41.08
CA ALA A 151 -24.28 -6.37 41.20
C ALA A 151 -24.31 -5.93 42.67
N SER A 152 -23.60 -4.85 43.00
CA SER A 152 -24.02 -3.95 44.07
C SER A 152 -23.51 -2.54 43.82
N PHE A 153 -24.46 -1.66 43.55
CA PHE A 153 -24.35 -0.23 43.81
C PHE A 153 -23.99 0.03 45.28
N ASN A 154 -23.21 1.08 45.55
CA ASN A 154 -23.57 2.06 46.58
C ASN A 154 -22.81 3.38 46.38
N SER A 155 -23.62 4.43 46.48
CA SER A 155 -23.34 5.86 46.47
C SER A 155 -22.78 6.36 47.82
N ALA A 156 -22.19 7.56 47.75
CA ALA A 156 -22.34 8.71 48.67
C ALA A 156 -21.06 9.22 49.35
N ASP A 157 -20.71 10.46 48.98
CA ASP A 157 -20.35 11.64 49.79
C ASP A 157 -19.50 11.48 51.05
N SER A 158 -18.38 12.23 51.11
CA SER A 158 -18.27 13.43 51.99
C SER A 158 -16.85 14.05 52.01
N ASP A 159 -16.81 15.34 51.65
CA ASP A 159 -16.12 16.49 52.25
C ASP A 159 -14.77 16.39 53.01
N LEU A 160 -13.86 17.27 52.56
CA LEU A 160 -12.97 18.18 53.31
C LEU A 160 -11.92 17.61 54.28
N HIS A 161 -10.63 17.77 53.92
CA HIS A 161 -9.72 18.65 54.68
C HIS A 161 -8.41 18.94 53.93
N ALA A 162 -8.06 20.23 53.89
CA ALA A 162 -6.73 20.73 53.59
C ALA A 162 -5.80 20.51 54.80
N GLY A 163 -4.57 20.04 54.57
CA GLY A 163 -3.52 20.06 55.59
C GLY A 163 -2.41 19.03 55.37
N ASP A 164 -1.19 19.55 55.25
CA ASP A 164 0.11 18.92 55.49
C ASP A 164 0.76 17.99 54.44
N ILE A 165 1.71 18.64 53.76
CA ILE A 165 2.86 18.10 53.04
C ILE A 165 3.66 17.17 53.96
N GLN A 166 3.77 15.91 53.56
CA GLN A 166 4.91 15.06 53.92
C GLN A 166 5.43 14.39 52.65
N ASP A 167 6.73 14.60 52.38
CA ASP A 167 7.49 13.95 51.33
C ASP A 167 7.39 12.42 51.47
N VAL A 168 6.50 11.81 50.70
CA VAL A 168 6.51 10.36 50.48
C VAL A 168 7.57 10.08 49.42
N PRO A 169 8.58 9.23 49.69
CA PRO A 169 9.53 8.83 48.66
C PRO A 169 8.75 8.13 47.55
N VAL A 170 8.70 8.76 46.38
CA VAL A 170 8.20 8.12 45.15
C VAL A 170 8.98 6.82 44.99
N PRO A 171 8.32 5.64 44.99
CA PRO A 171 9.01 4.40 44.70
C PRO A 171 9.67 4.54 43.32
N PRO A 172 10.90 4.04 43.12
CA PRO A 172 11.48 4.03 41.78
C PRO A 172 10.47 3.39 40.82
N PRO A 173 10.27 3.97 39.62
CA PRO A 173 9.29 3.46 38.67
C PRO A 173 9.56 1.97 38.44
N SER A 174 8.50 1.17 38.55
CA SER A 174 8.58 -0.26 38.29
C SER A 174 9.14 -0.50 36.87
N PRO A 175 10.09 -1.43 36.68
CA PRO A 175 10.81 -1.61 35.42
C PRO A 175 9.96 -2.19 34.27
N ASN A 176 8.63 -2.26 34.43
CA ASN A 176 7.72 -3.00 33.55
C ASN A 176 6.72 -2.13 32.76
N ARG A 177 6.84 -0.79 32.75
CA ARG A 177 6.19 0.02 31.71
C ARG A 177 7.25 0.53 30.74
N ARG A 178 7.54 -0.29 29.73
CA ARG A 178 8.41 0.09 28.60
C ARG A 178 7.59 0.92 27.62
N ASP A 179 8.19 2.01 27.16
CA ASP A 179 7.62 2.88 26.12
C ASP A 179 7.59 2.12 24.77
N PRO A 180 6.42 1.81 24.20
CA PRO A 180 6.27 1.16 22.88
C PRO A 180 6.92 1.95 21.73
N ASP A 181 7.14 3.26 21.93
CA ASP A 181 7.80 4.14 20.98
C ASP A 181 9.32 4.24 21.22
N ASN A 182 9.92 3.38 22.04
CA ASN A 182 11.37 3.34 22.17
C ASN A 182 12.01 2.72 20.92
N TRP A 183 12.64 3.55 20.08
CA TRP A 183 13.43 3.14 18.90
C TRP A 183 14.79 2.54 19.31
N SER A 184 14.75 1.45 20.08
CA SER A 184 15.92 0.66 20.53
C SER A 184 16.46 -0.30 19.45
N GLN A 185 17.61 -0.94 19.65
CA GLN A 185 18.16 -1.95 18.72
C GLN A 185 17.81 -3.41 19.09
N PHE A 186 17.27 -3.69 20.27
CA PHE A 186 17.03 -5.06 20.76
C PHE A 186 15.58 -5.48 20.53
N SER A 187 15.30 -6.53 19.75
CA SER A 187 13.90 -7.00 19.58
C SER A 187 13.34 -7.48 20.92
N ASP A 188 12.17 -6.95 21.28
CA ASP A 188 11.39 -7.33 22.48
C ASP A 188 10.17 -8.18 22.12
N LEU A 189 9.90 -8.41 20.81
CA LEU A 189 8.81 -9.28 20.36
C LEU A 189 9.14 -10.73 20.76
N SER A 190 8.17 -11.43 21.36
CA SER A 190 8.36 -12.82 21.79
C SER A 190 8.68 -13.69 20.58
N ILE A 191 9.94 -14.09 20.48
CA ILE A 191 10.36 -15.23 19.66
C ILE A 191 9.58 -16.42 20.23
N TYR A 192 8.84 -17.17 19.39
CA TYR A 192 8.28 -18.46 19.84
C TYR A 192 9.39 -19.23 20.55
N GLU A 193 9.16 -19.67 21.79
CA GLU A 193 10.19 -20.31 22.62
C GLU A 193 10.80 -21.58 21.97
N ASP A 194 10.17 -22.09 20.91
CA ASP A 194 10.57 -23.26 20.11
C ASP A 194 11.35 -22.96 18.81
N PHE A 195 11.65 -21.69 18.47
CA PHE A 195 12.39 -21.40 17.22
C PHE A 195 13.90 -21.68 17.38
N ASN A 196 14.36 -22.84 16.91
CA ASN A 196 15.78 -23.12 16.71
C ASN A 196 16.24 -22.57 15.33
N PRO A 197 17.10 -21.53 15.29
CA PRO A 197 17.62 -20.98 14.03
C PRO A 197 18.60 -21.92 13.31
N TYR A 198 19.05 -22.99 13.98
CA TYR A 198 20.01 -23.96 13.46
C TYR A 198 19.32 -25.23 12.94
N SER A 199 19.84 -25.77 11.84
CA SER A 199 19.44 -27.09 11.34
C SER A 199 20.22 -28.20 12.09
N ASP A 200 19.53 -28.98 12.93
CA ASP A 200 20.09 -30.14 13.65
C ASP A 200 19.82 -31.49 12.97
N ARG A 201 19.20 -31.50 11.77
CA ARG A 201 18.78 -32.74 11.08
C ARG A 201 19.89 -33.36 10.21
N ASP A 202 19.85 -34.68 10.01
CA ASP A 202 20.94 -35.45 9.40
C ASP A 202 20.96 -35.37 7.85
N GLU A 203 22.16 -35.32 7.26
CA GLU A 203 22.44 -34.84 5.89
C GLU A 203 22.09 -35.85 4.75
N THR A 204 21.33 -36.92 5.02
CA THR A 204 21.22 -38.08 4.11
C THR A 204 20.03 -38.09 3.15
N GLU A 205 19.10 -37.12 3.21
CA GLU A 205 17.96 -37.03 2.27
C GLU A 205 18.13 -35.85 1.29
N SER A 206 17.69 -36.02 0.02
CA SER A 206 17.95 -35.06 -1.07
C SER A 206 17.41 -33.64 -0.79
N MET A 207 16.32 -33.55 -0.01
CA MET A 207 15.69 -32.31 0.44
C MET A 207 16.62 -31.45 1.32
N TYR A 208 17.49 -32.06 2.13
CA TYR A 208 18.43 -31.32 3.00
C TYR A 208 19.58 -30.66 2.24
N SER A 209 19.92 -31.16 1.06
CA SER A 209 20.95 -30.52 0.22
C SER A 209 20.52 -29.14 -0.29
N TYR A 210 19.22 -28.98 -0.56
CA TYR A 210 18.62 -27.71 -0.92
C TYR A 210 18.58 -26.77 0.29
N TYR A 211 18.09 -27.23 1.45
CA TYR A 211 18.02 -26.39 2.66
C TYR A 211 19.41 -25.92 3.13
N GLU A 212 20.41 -26.81 3.17
CA GLU A 212 21.77 -26.42 3.58
C GLU A 212 22.40 -25.41 2.60
N LYS A 213 22.04 -25.45 1.30
CA LYS A 213 22.48 -24.46 0.30
C LYS A 213 21.86 -23.08 0.53
N HIS A 214 20.68 -23.01 1.13
CA HIS A 214 19.95 -21.76 1.40
C HIS A 214 20.00 -21.40 2.89
N THR A 215 21.18 -21.50 3.49
CA THR A 215 21.47 -21.08 4.87
C THR A 215 22.75 -20.23 4.96
N TYR A 216 22.84 -19.40 6.00
CA TYR A 216 24.05 -18.61 6.31
C TYR A 216 25.07 -19.40 7.12
N ASP A 217 26.35 -19.03 7.01
CA ASP A 217 27.42 -19.64 7.83
C ASP A 217 27.34 -19.16 9.29
N PRO A 218 27.04 -20.05 10.27
CA PRO A 218 26.94 -19.68 11.68
C PRO A 218 28.27 -19.28 12.33
N GLU A 219 29.42 -19.53 11.68
CA GLU A 219 30.72 -19.01 12.13
C GLU A 219 30.98 -17.57 11.64
N ILE A 220 30.27 -17.11 10.62
CA ILE A 220 30.42 -15.76 10.05
C ILE A 220 29.36 -14.82 10.62
N LEU A 221 28.10 -15.25 10.60
CA LEU A 221 26.95 -14.47 11.06
C LEU A 221 26.39 -15.09 12.34
N ARG A 222 26.09 -14.27 13.34
CA ARG A 222 25.47 -14.71 14.58
C ARG A 222 23.99 -14.37 14.62
N PRO A 223 23.15 -15.14 15.34
CA PRO A 223 21.74 -14.81 15.52
C PRO A 223 21.51 -13.39 16.07
N GLU A 224 22.39 -12.91 16.95
CA GLU A 224 22.30 -11.56 17.51
C GLU A 224 22.42 -10.47 16.43
N ASP A 225 23.21 -10.71 15.38
CA ASP A 225 23.43 -9.76 14.30
C ASP A 225 22.23 -9.63 13.34
N VAL A 226 21.22 -10.50 13.46
CA VAL A 226 20.02 -10.46 12.60
C VAL A 226 18.75 -10.10 13.37
N LYS A 227 18.78 -9.98 14.71
CA LYS A 227 17.58 -9.65 15.52
C LYS A 227 16.89 -8.36 15.13
N TRP A 228 17.63 -7.42 14.56
CA TRP A 228 17.09 -6.15 14.08
C TRP A 228 16.05 -6.32 12.95
N THR A 229 16.07 -7.43 12.20
CA THR A 229 15.14 -7.68 11.09
C THR A 229 13.70 -7.98 11.54
N ASP A 230 13.51 -8.25 12.83
CA ASP A 230 12.20 -8.46 13.46
C ASP A 230 11.60 -7.15 13.98
N ARG A 231 12.37 -6.05 13.96
CA ARG A 231 11.90 -4.72 14.39
C ARG A 231 11.36 -3.95 13.21
N CYS A 232 10.16 -4.33 12.78
CA CYS A 232 9.50 -3.73 11.64
C CYS A 232 8.34 -2.85 12.06
N ARG A 233 8.06 -1.83 11.25
CA ARG A 233 6.85 -0.99 11.27
C ARG A 233 6.43 -0.75 9.82
N CYS A 234 5.26 -0.16 9.60
CA CYS A 234 4.88 0.29 8.26
C CYS A 234 4.45 1.76 8.26
N LEU A 235 4.71 2.44 7.15
CA LEU A 235 4.15 3.75 6.84
C LEU A 235 2.82 3.52 6.12
N ALA A 236 1.73 4.01 6.69
CA ALA A 236 0.37 3.79 6.19
C ALA A 236 -0.42 5.10 6.19
N PHE A 237 -1.65 5.05 5.67
CA PHE A 237 -2.51 6.20 5.49
C PHE A 237 -3.87 5.97 6.16
N ASN A 238 -4.36 6.98 6.90
CA ASN A 238 -5.67 6.93 7.53
C ASN A 238 -6.51 8.14 7.05
N PRO A 239 -7.44 7.96 6.11
CA PRO A 239 -8.29 9.06 5.62
C PRO A 239 -9.23 9.63 6.69
N SER A 240 -9.53 8.83 7.72
CA SER A 240 -10.39 9.20 8.85
C SER A 240 -9.64 9.87 10.02
N ALA A 241 -8.31 9.99 9.93
CA ALA A 241 -7.52 10.63 10.98
C ALA A 241 -7.92 12.11 11.14
N PRO A 242 -8.11 12.61 12.36
CA PRO A 242 -8.75 13.91 12.58
C PRO A 242 -7.97 15.17 12.15
N GLY A 243 -6.68 15.08 11.82
CA GLY A 243 -5.84 16.24 11.53
C GLY A 243 -5.70 16.59 10.04
N VAL A 244 -4.89 17.60 9.76
CA VAL A 244 -4.43 17.94 8.39
C VAL A 244 -3.62 16.79 7.80
N THR A 245 -2.74 16.20 8.61
CA THR A 245 -1.89 15.08 8.21
C THR A 245 -2.62 13.76 8.36
N LYS A 246 -2.44 12.82 7.42
CA LYS A 246 -3.19 11.56 7.39
C LYS A 246 -2.32 10.31 7.44
N ALA A 247 -1.08 10.41 7.00
CA ALA A 247 -0.12 9.32 7.12
C ALA A 247 0.33 9.11 8.56
N PHE A 248 0.70 7.87 8.89
CA PHE A 248 1.14 7.44 10.20
C PHE A 248 2.21 6.34 10.11
N VAL A 249 2.99 6.20 11.17
CA VAL A 249 3.87 5.04 11.35
C VAL A 249 3.20 4.11 12.35
N SER A 250 2.99 2.87 11.96
CA SER A 250 2.29 1.87 12.79
C SER A 250 3.10 1.42 14.01
N GLY A 251 2.44 0.62 14.84
CA GLY A 251 3.08 -0.21 15.86
C GLY A 251 4.13 -1.19 15.31
N ARG A 252 4.79 -1.94 16.20
CA ARG A 252 5.73 -2.98 15.75
C ARG A 252 4.96 -4.19 15.25
N GLY A 253 5.45 -4.74 14.15
CA GLY A 253 4.84 -5.89 13.51
C GLY A 253 5.84 -6.71 12.70
N ARG A 254 5.32 -7.67 11.95
CA ARG A 254 6.09 -8.55 11.05
C ARG A 254 5.29 -8.92 9.83
N TYR A 255 5.97 -9.41 8.80
CA TYR A 255 5.31 -10.02 7.65
C TYR A 255 4.43 -11.20 8.06
N ASP A 256 3.27 -11.29 7.42
CA ASP A 256 2.31 -12.40 7.42
C ASP A 256 1.94 -12.72 5.97
N ASP A 257 1.30 -13.86 5.71
CA ASP A 257 1.05 -14.32 4.34
C ASP A 257 0.32 -13.31 3.44
N TYR A 258 0.45 -13.50 2.11
CA TYR A 258 -0.20 -12.69 1.07
C TYR A 258 0.18 -11.20 1.08
N GLY A 259 1.42 -10.88 1.44
CA GLY A 259 1.92 -9.50 1.45
C GLY A 259 1.37 -8.64 2.60
N SER A 260 0.77 -9.27 3.61
CA SER A 260 0.25 -8.59 4.79
C SER A 260 1.36 -8.28 5.82
N PHE A 261 1.16 -7.22 6.59
CA PHE A 261 2.01 -6.83 7.71
C PHE A 261 1.19 -6.78 8.98
N ARG A 262 1.45 -7.74 9.87
CA ARG A 262 0.72 -7.93 11.12
C ARG A 262 1.35 -7.18 12.28
N ILE A 263 0.60 -6.27 12.88
CA ILE A 263 0.92 -5.56 14.11
C ILE A 263 0.88 -6.52 15.30
N LYS A 264 1.94 -6.50 16.10
CA LYS A 264 2.10 -7.30 17.33
C LYS A 264 2.14 -6.45 18.58
N GLU A 265 2.65 -5.23 18.47
CA GLU A 265 2.63 -4.22 19.54
C GLU A 265 2.07 -2.92 18.97
N MET A 266 0.96 -2.43 19.52
CA MET A 266 0.33 -1.20 19.06
C MET A 266 1.24 0.02 19.25
N GLY A 267 1.22 0.94 18.27
CA GLY A 267 1.95 2.21 18.33
C GLY A 267 1.16 3.31 19.05
N HIS A 268 1.77 4.50 19.15
CA HIS A 268 1.12 5.70 19.71
C HIS A 268 0.97 6.84 18.71
N ASP A 269 1.09 6.57 17.41
CA ASP A 269 0.79 7.57 16.41
C ASP A 269 -0.70 7.93 16.47
N ARG A 270 -1.03 9.21 16.62
CA ARG A 270 -2.41 9.71 16.75
C ARG A 270 -3.28 9.40 15.52
N ASN A 271 -2.63 9.15 14.39
CA ASN A 271 -3.28 8.88 13.11
C ASN A 271 -3.44 7.37 12.84
N ASP A 272 -2.93 6.50 13.71
CA ASP A 272 -3.01 5.04 13.56
C ASP A 272 -4.48 4.56 13.56
N THR A 273 -4.80 3.60 12.70
CA THR A 273 -6.13 2.98 12.62
C THR A 273 -6.36 1.94 13.71
N HIS A 274 -5.29 1.50 14.39
CA HIS A 274 -5.28 0.38 15.34
C HIS A 274 -5.74 -0.95 14.70
N GLN A 275 -5.61 -1.07 13.38
CA GLN A 275 -5.82 -2.33 12.69
C GLN A 275 -4.68 -3.31 12.99
N GLU A 276 -5.01 -4.59 13.01
CA GLU A 276 -4.03 -5.64 13.30
C GLU A 276 -3.18 -5.99 12.08
N ASP A 277 -3.69 -5.80 10.86
CA ASP A 277 -3.03 -6.19 9.62
C ASP A 277 -3.09 -5.03 8.59
N HIS A 278 -2.01 -4.85 7.83
CA HIS A 278 -1.93 -3.89 6.73
C HIS A 278 -1.37 -4.53 5.47
N ILE A 279 -2.05 -4.36 4.33
CA ILE A 279 -1.55 -4.88 3.05
C ILE A 279 -0.43 -3.99 2.49
N CYS A 280 0.69 -4.60 2.13
CA CYS A 280 1.89 -3.87 1.69
C CYS A 280 1.97 -3.75 0.17
N TYR A 281 2.41 -2.58 -0.31
CA TYR A 281 2.70 -2.25 -1.72
C TYR A 281 1.51 -2.29 -2.70
N HIS A 282 0.66 -3.30 -2.63
CA HIS A 282 -0.47 -3.54 -3.53
C HIS A 282 -1.64 -4.17 -2.78
N SER A 283 -2.83 -3.55 -2.86
CA SER A 283 -4.08 -4.19 -2.38
C SER A 283 -4.98 -4.57 -3.54
N TYR A 284 -5.60 -5.75 -3.43
CA TYR A 284 -6.68 -6.20 -4.30
C TYR A 284 -8.05 -5.70 -3.85
N ASN A 285 -8.12 -5.13 -2.65
CA ASN A 285 -9.33 -4.57 -2.08
C ASN A 285 -9.30 -3.04 -2.24
N GLY A 286 -10.30 -2.49 -2.90
CA GLY A 286 -10.40 -1.05 -3.12
C GLY A 286 -10.49 -0.24 -1.83
N ASP A 287 -10.96 -0.85 -0.74
CA ASP A 287 -11.09 -0.20 0.57
C ASP A 287 -9.80 -0.18 1.40
N GLU A 288 -8.77 -0.92 1.01
CA GLU A 288 -7.53 -1.01 1.76
C GLU A 288 -6.47 -0.05 1.25
N GLU A 289 -5.97 0.76 2.17
CA GLU A 289 -4.82 1.60 1.90
C GLU A 289 -3.54 0.77 1.92
N ARG A 290 -2.73 0.88 0.88
CA ARG A 290 -1.42 0.22 0.87
C ARG A 290 -0.50 0.82 1.92
N ALA A 291 0.29 -0.05 2.54
CA ALA A 291 1.34 0.32 3.48
C ALA A 291 2.74 0.02 2.92
N PHE A 292 3.75 0.69 3.48
CA PHE A 292 5.16 0.51 3.14
C PHE A 292 5.94 0.06 4.38
N PRO A 293 6.26 -1.24 4.47
CA PRO A 293 6.92 -1.79 5.64
C PRO A 293 8.42 -1.50 5.63
N PHE A 294 9.00 -1.23 6.79
CA PHE A 294 10.42 -0.96 6.95
C PHE A 294 10.93 -1.43 8.31
N HIS A 295 12.23 -1.72 8.37
CA HIS A 295 12.92 -1.89 9.65
C HIS A 295 13.19 -0.55 10.31
N GLU A 296 13.04 -0.47 11.63
CA GLU A 296 13.33 0.75 12.38
C GLU A 296 14.77 1.24 12.14
N ALA A 297 15.76 0.34 12.06
CA ALA A 297 17.15 0.67 11.77
C ALA A 297 17.33 1.29 10.37
N CYS A 298 16.62 0.77 9.35
CA CYS A 298 16.64 1.34 8.00
C CYS A 298 16.02 2.74 7.97
N PHE A 299 14.92 2.94 8.70
CA PHE A 299 14.27 4.25 8.80
C PHE A 299 15.13 5.29 9.50
N GLN A 300 15.92 4.89 10.52
CA GLN A 300 16.92 5.78 11.13
C GLN A 300 18.00 6.23 10.13
N ILE A 301 18.44 5.33 9.24
CA ILE A 301 19.39 5.66 8.17
C ILE A 301 18.74 6.65 7.18
N LEU A 302 17.49 6.42 6.80
CA LEU A 302 16.73 7.33 5.93
C LEU A 302 16.57 8.72 6.57
N MET A 303 16.13 8.81 7.84
CA MET A 303 15.98 10.09 8.55
C MET A 303 17.28 10.90 8.54
N ARG A 304 18.41 10.25 8.83
CA ARG A 304 19.74 10.89 8.79
C ARG A 304 20.11 11.35 7.38
N SER A 305 19.77 10.57 6.36
CA SER A 305 19.98 10.96 4.96
C SER A 305 19.14 12.18 4.57
N MET A 306 17.93 12.33 5.13
CA MET A 306 17.06 13.49 4.90
C MET A 306 17.47 14.72 5.72
N GLY A 307 18.19 14.51 6.84
CA GLY A 307 18.59 15.55 7.79
C GLY A 307 17.66 15.70 9.01
N CYS A 308 16.72 14.77 9.18
CA CYS A 308 15.77 14.73 10.29
C CYS A 308 16.42 14.10 11.53
N LYS A 309 16.19 14.67 12.71
CA LYS A 309 16.73 14.16 13.99
C LYS A 309 15.76 13.24 14.72
N SER A 310 14.47 13.38 14.46
CA SER A 310 13.43 12.58 15.09
C SER A 310 12.33 12.23 14.08
N VAL A 311 11.57 11.18 14.38
CA VAL A 311 10.42 10.74 13.60
C VAL A 311 9.35 11.83 13.51
N LYS A 312 9.26 12.69 14.54
CA LYS A 312 8.32 13.82 14.59
C LYS A 312 8.63 14.92 13.60
N GLU A 313 9.89 15.03 13.15
CA GLU A 313 10.32 15.99 12.13
C GLU A 313 10.06 15.50 10.70
N VAL A 314 9.69 14.23 10.52
CA VAL A 314 9.39 13.64 9.22
C VAL A 314 7.96 13.98 8.83
N ASP A 315 7.80 14.62 7.69
CA ASP A 315 6.51 14.77 7.03
C ASP A 315 6.12 13.41 6.44
N LYS A 316 5.24 12.71 7.15
CA LYS A 316 4.82 11.35 6.80
C LYS A 316 3.99 11.32 5.52
N ASP A 317 3.20 12.37 5.25
CA ASP A 317 2.39 12.44 4.03
C ASP A 317 3.28 12.62 2.80
N ALA A 318 4.26 13.52 2.88
CA ALA A 318 5.26 13.68 1.84
C ALA A 318 6.10 12.40 1.65
N LEU A 319 6.45 11.70 2.73
CA LEU A 319 7.21 10.45 2.64
C LEU A 319 6.39 9.32 2.00
N LEU A 320 5.10 9.21 2.34
CA LEU A 320 4.19 8.23 1.74
C LEU A 320 4.08 8.45 0.23
N GLU A 321 3.95 9.71 -0.20
CA GLU A 321 3.96 10.09 -1.62
C GLU A 321 5.30 9.73 -2.29
N VAL A 322 6.43 9.86 -1.59
CA VAL A 322 7.75 9.50 -2.15
C VAL A 322 7.85 7.99 -2.34
N PHE A 323 7.43 7.20 -1.36
CA PHE A 323 7.41 5.74 -1.50
C PHE A 323 6.48 5.29 -2.62
N ALA A 324 5.32 5.93 -2.77
CA ALA A 324 4.40 5.72 -3.88
C ALA A 324 5.08 5.85 -5.26
N VAL A 325 5.87 6.90 -5.47
CA VAL A 325 6.58 7.15 -6.75
C VAL A 325 7.56 6.03 -7.11
N PHE A 326 8.18 5.41 -6.11
CA PHE A 326 9.13 4.33 -6.33
C PHE A 326 8.46 2.94 -6.27
N ALA A 327 7.15 2.84 -6.04
CA ALA A 327 6.43 1.58 -6.12
C ALA A 327 5.96 1.37 -7.56
N ASP A 328 6.30 0.22 -8.16
CA ASP A 328 5.83 -0.13 -9.51
C ASP A 328 4.30 -0.42 -9.52
N ASP A 329 3.64 -0.21 -10.67
CA ASP A 329 2.18 -0.32 -10.88
C ASP A 329 1.63 -1.77 -10.89
N GLY A 330 2.29 -2.70 -10.20
CA GLY A 330 1.94 -4.13 -10.18
C GLY A 330 2.20 -4.78 -8.83
N TYR A 331 2.25 -6.12 -8.80
CA TYR A 331 2.55 -7.01 -7.66
C TYR A 331 3.95 -6.78 -7.03
N SER A 332 4.28 -5.52 -6.77
CA SER A 332 5.54 -5.09 -6.22
C SER A 332 5.64 -5.51 -4.76
N ARG A 333 6.86 -5.81 -4.31
CA ARG A 333 7.15 -6.34 -2.97
C ARG A 333 8.22 -5.51 -2.25
N HIS A 334 8.71 -4.47 -2.92
CA HIS A 334 9.74 -3.54 -2.48
C HIS A 334 9.71 -2.32 -3.42
N LEU A 335 10.45 -1.26 -3.10
CA LEU A 335 10.56 -0.13 -4.03
C LEU A 335 11.48 -0.46 -5.21
N ASN A 336 11.28 0.20 -6.33
CA ASN A 336 12.14 0.16 -7.51
C ASN A 336 13.36 1.06 -7.31
N VAL A 337 14.22 0.64 -6.36
CA VAL A 337 15.49 1.30 -6.02
C VAL A 337 16.61 0.27 -6.11
N ASN A 338 17.81 0.72 -6.46
CA ASN A 338 18.99 -0.15 -6.47
C ASN A 338 19.45 -0.44 -5.03
N TYR A 339 19.16 -1.63 -4.53
CA TYR A 339 19.60 -2.11 -3.21
C TYR A 339 20.96 -2.80 -3.21
N GLY A 340 21.77 -2.67 -4.27
CA GLY A 340 23.11 -3.24 -4.37
C GLY A 340 23.15 -4.71 -4.81
N MET A 341 24.30 -5.36 -4.60
CA MET A 341 24.60 -6.74 -5.02
C MET A 341 24.03 -7.78 -4.05
N VAL A 342 22.70 -7.83 -3.94
CA VAL A 342 21.98 -8.89 -3.21
C VAL A 342 21.12 -9.64 -4.23
N GLN A 343 21.13 -10.97 -4.16
CA GLN A 343 20.24 -11.82 -4.94
C GLN A 343 18.81 -11.28 -4.89
N LYS A 344 18.10 -11.31 -6.03
CA LYS A 344 16.73 -10.81 -6.08
C LYS A 344 15.82 -11.82 -5.39
N PRO A 345 15.16 -11.49 -4.26
CA PRO A 345 14.07 -12.33 -3.78
C PRO A 345 13.03 -12.52 -4.89
N GLU A 346 12.76 -13.78 -5.20
CA GLU A 346 11.62 -14.22 -6.00
C GLU A 346 10.42 -14.35 -5.07
N GLN A 347 9.75 -15.49 -4.98
CA GLN A 347 8.53 -15.65 -4.19
C GLN A 347 8.76 -15.57 -2.67
N PHE A 348 9.90 -16.09 -2.19
CA PHE A 348 10.26 -16.17 -0.78
C PHE A 348 11.68 -15.65 -0.53
N TRP A 349 11.96 -15.29 0.72
CA TRP A 349 13.34 -15.00 1.15
C TRP A 349 14.21 -16.28 1.19
N GLU A 350 15.37 -16.23 0.54
CA GLU A 350 16.36 -17.31 0.56
C GLU A 350 17.70 -16.80 1.14
N CYS A 351 18.35 -17.61 1.99
CA CYS A 351 19.63 -17.24 2.59
C CYS A 351 20.80 -17.73 1.75
N TYR A 352 21.48 -16.82 1.04
CA TYR A 352 22.65 -17.16 0.24
C TYR A 352 23.95 -17.05 1.04
N SER A 353 24.67 -18.16 1.21
CA SER A 353 26.04 -18.14 1.76
C SER A 353 26.92 -17.18 0.94
N GLY A 354 27.58 -16.25 1.61
CA GLY A 354 28.32 -15.13 1.01
C GLY A 354 27.57 -13.79 1.03
N GLU A 355 26.27 -13.76 1.31
CA GLU A 355 25.46 -12.54 1.46
C GLU A 355 25.14 -12.22 2.93
N GLU A 356 25.84 -12.85 3.89
CA GLU A 356 25.62 -12.64 5.33
C GLU A 356 25.68 -11.16 5.73
N TRP A 357 26.55 -10.41 5.06
CA TRP A 357 26.71 -8.99 5.31
C TRP A 357 25.43 -8.18 5.00
N ALA A 358 24.53 -8.64 4.13
CA ALA A 358 23.31 -7.93 3.75
C ALA A 358 22.20 -7.99 4.82
N VAL A 359 22.26 -8.96 5.73
CA VAL A 359 21.33 -9.13 6.85
C VAL A 359 21.94 -8.79 8.21
N CYS A 360 23.26 -8.52 8.26
CA CYS A 360 23.95 -8.10 9.47
C CYS A 360 23.50 -6.69 9.92
N ASP A 361 23.32 -6.51 11.23
CA ASP A 361 22.80 -5.28 11.84
C ASP A 361 23.53 -4.01 11.35
N PRO A 362 22.81 -3.11 10.63
CA PRO A 362 23.38 -1.86 10.15
C PRO A 362 23.40 -0.77 11.23
N GLY A 363 22.89 -1.03 12.44
CA GLY A 363 22.81 -0.10 13.55
C GLY A 363 24.17 0.40 14.06
N LEU A 364 24.14 1.45 14.89
CA LEU A 364 25.30 1.97 15.60
C LEU A 364 25.85 0.92 16.58
N LYS A 365 27.13 0.59 16.48
CA LYS A 365 27.81 -0.32 17.42
C LYS A 365 28.89 0.45 18.19
N PHE A 366 28.77 0.55 19.52
CA PHE A 366 29.71 1.31 20.35
C PHE A 366 31.15 0.77 20.29
N GLU A 367 31.31 -0.55 20.13
CA GLU A 367 32.63 -1.22 20.04
C GLU A 367 33.34 -1.00 18.69
N LEU A 368 32.63 -0.44 17.70
CA LEU A 368 33.16 -0.28 16.35
C LEU A 368 34.25 0.79 16.27
N GLU A 369 34.17 1.84 17.09
CA GLU A 369 35.22 2.88 17.16
C GLU A 369 36.56 2.28 17.59
N GLU A 370 36.56 1.44 18.62
CA GLU A 370 37.74 0.73 19.10
C GLU A 370 38.24 -0.29 18.06
N THR A 371 37.32 -1.01 17.41
CA THR A 371 37.65 -1.94 16.33
C THR A 371 38.32 -1.25 15.14
N ILE A 372 37.81 -0.09 14.71
CA ILE A 372 38.43 0.70 13.64
C ILE A 372 39.86 1.07 14.03
N ARG A 373 40.08 1.55 15.25
CA ARG A 373 41.41 1.97 15.73
C ARG A 373 42.41 0.83 15.79
N THR A 374 42.02 -0.32 16.31
CA THR A 374 42.89 -1.49 16.41
C THR A 374 43.28 -2.03 15.04
N MET A 375 42.43 -1.84 14.03
CA MET A 375 42.69 -2.27 12.65
C MET A 375 43.33 -1.20 11.75
N LEU A 376 43.62 0.01 12.27
CA LEU A 376 44.26 1.07 11.47
C LEU A 376 45.67 0.64 11.02
N PRO A 377 45.94 0.61 9.70
CA PRO A 377 47.28 0.35 9.21
C PRO A 377 48.27 1.43 9.65
N ALA A 378 49.46 1.03 10.10
CA ALA A 378 50.56 1.96 10.42
C ALA A 378 50.87 2.92 9.26
N SER A 379 50.67 2.45 8.02
CA SER A 379 50.89 3.24 6.82
C SER A 379 49.99 4.47 6.70
N ILE A 380 48.89 4.58 7.45
CA ILE A 380 48.08 5.81 7.49
C ILE A 380 48.86 6.97 8.09
N PHE A 381 49.86 6.71 8.94
CA PHE A 381 50.66 7.74 9.61
C PHE A 381 51.98 8.05 8.91
N ASP A 382 52.36 7.31 7.86
CA ASP A 382 53.58 7.61 7.12
C ASP A 382 53.42 8.90 6.31
N GLN A 383 54.45 9.74 6.34
CA GLN A 383 54.61 10.78 5.35
C GLN A 383 55.22 10.17 4.08
N VAL A 384 54.51 10.31 2.97
CA VAL A 384 54.98 9.86 1.66
C VAL A 384 55.51 11.06 0.91
N GLU A 385 56.79 11.06 0.58
CA GLU A 385 57.32 11.98 -0.41
C GLU A 385 56.68 11.66 -1.77
N THR A 386 55.83 12.56 -2.26
CA THR A 386 55.21 12.37 -3.58
C THR A 386 56.25 12.66 -4.66
N PRO A 387 56.52 11.73 -5.59
CA PRO A 387 57.47 11.98 -6.66
C PRO A 387 57.02 13.18 -7.51
N ASP A 388 57.97 14.07 -7.83
CA ASP A 388 57.74 15.19 -8.75
C ASP A 388 57.87 14.69 -10.20
N LEU A 389 56.72 14.55 -10.87
CA LEU A 389 56.63 14.14 -12.26
C LEU A 389 56.41 15.33 -13.20
N SER A 390 56.45 16.57 -12.70
CA SER A 390 56.25 17.79 -13.51
C SER A 390 57.12 17.82 -14.76
N ARG A 391 58.37 17.33 -14.64
CA ARG A 391 59.34 17.27 -15.75
C ARG A 391 59.06 16.16 -16.78
N LYS A 392 58.25 15.16 -16.43
CA LYS A 392 57.90 14.03 -17.32
C LYS A 392 56.62 14.29 -18.10
N VAL A 393 55.76 15.17 -17.61
CA VAL A 393 54.46 15.48 -18.20
C VAL A 393 54.63 16.66 -19.15
N ARG A 394 54.57 16.40 -20.46
CA ARG A 394 54.79 17.43 -21.50
C ARG A 394 53.52 18.19 -21.87
N SER A 395 52.36 17.53 -21.78
CA SER A 395 51.06 18.10 -22.10
C SER A 395 50.00 17.29 -21.33
N ASP A 396 49.21 17.96 -20.49
CA ASP A 396 48.09 17.35 -19.77
C ASP A 396 46.82 18.12 -20.14
N PRO A 397 45.88 17.50 -20.89
CA PRO A 397 44.71 18.20 -21.42
C PRO A 397 43.76 18.69 -20.31
N LEU A 398 43.84 18.13 -19.10
CA LEU A 398 42.98 18.54 -17.98
C LEU A 398 43.49 19.79 -17.27
N THR A 399 44.64 20.34 -17.66
CA THR A 399 45.16 21.62 -17.14
C THR A 399 44.24 22.81 -17.43
N VAL A 400 43.35 22.68 -18.42
CA VAL A 400 42.31 23.67 -18.72
C VAL A 400 41.24 23.75 -17.62
N LEU A 401 41.08 22.68 -16.81
CA LEU A 401 40.06 22.63 -15.78
C LEU A 401 40.55 23.32 -14.50
N PRO A 402 39.83 24.37 -14.03
CA PRO A 402 40.09 24.96 -12.72
C PRO A 402 39.75 23.96 -11.60
N TYR A 403 40.33 24.20 -10.43
CA TYR A 403 40.17 23.33 -9.26
C TYR A 403 38.71 23.11 -8.86
N ASP A 404 37.87 24.14 -8.97
CA ASP A 404 36.44 24.04 -8.61
C ASP A 404 35.68 23.09 -9.54
N LEU A 405 35.94 23.12 -10.85
CA LEU A 405 35.35 22.16 -11.78
C LEU A 405 35.87 20.74 -11.54
N LEU A 406 37.13 20.57 -11.13
CA LEU A 406 37.65 19.27 -10.73
C LEU A 406 36.93 18.72 -9.49
N LEU A 407 36.64 19.57 -8.51
CA LEU A 407 35.85 19.20 -7.33
C LEU A 407 34.45 18.73 -7.71
N ASP A 408 33.77 19.45 -8.60
CA ASP A 408 32.45 19.07 -9.07
C ASP A 408 32.48 17.76 -9.86
N ILE A 409 33.47 17.56 -10.75
CA ILE A 409 33.65 16.29 -11.47
C ILE A 409 33.83 15.12 -10.50
N PHE A 410 34.62 15.30 -9.43
CA PHE A 410 34.81 14.26 -8.42
C PHE A 410 33.55 13.91 -7.64
N ASP A 411 32.54 14.79 -7.60
CA ASP A 411 31.26 14.50 -6.98
C ASP A 411 30.41 13.51 -7.81
N TYR A 412 30.65 13.42 -9.12
CA TYR A 412 29.95 12.49 -10.01
C TYR A 412 30.70 11.18 -10.30
N LEU A 413 31.98 11.08 -9.92
CA LEU A 413 32.79 9.90 -10.20
C LEU A 413 32.77 8.86 -9.06
N PRO A 414 32.67 7.54 -9.37
CA PRO A 414 32.93 6.48 -8.41
C PRO A 414 34.37 6.50 -7.89
N SER A 415 34.58 6.08 -6.64
CA SER A 415 35.90 6.11 -5.98
C SER A 415 37.03 5.44 -6.79
N LYS A 416 36.74 4.35 -7.50
CA LYS A 416 37.70 3.68 -8.40
C LYS A 416 38.16 4.60 -9.53
N ASN A 417 37.23 5.31 -10.17
CA ASN A 417 37.51 6.16 -11.32
C ASN A 417 38.25 7.43 -10.90
N ILE A 418 38.04 7.91 -9.67
CA ILE A 418 38.81 9.02 -9.09
C ILE A 418 40.28 8.64 -9.00
N LEU A 419 40.59 7.46 -8.44
CA LEU A 419 41.97 6.97 -8.34
C LEU A 419 42.60 6.77 -9.73
N SER A 420 41.84 6.24 -10.69
CA SER A 420 42.28 6.12 -12.09
C SER A 420 42.55 7.48 -12.74
N LEU A 421 41.68 8.48 -12.54
CA LEU A 421 41.82 9.82 -13.08
C LEU A 421 43.07 10.51 -12.51
N MET A 422 43.29 10.36 -11.20
CA MET A 422 44.50 10.85 -10.54
C MET A 422 45.78 10.15 -10.98
N ALA A 423 45.69 8.88 -11.42
CA ALA A 423 46.82 8.17 -11.98
C ALA A 423 47.09 8.59 -13.44
N ALA A 424 46.04 8.94 -14.19
CA ALA A 424 46.11 9.30 -15.60
C ALA A 424 46.53 10.76 -15.85
N SER A 425 46.21 11.69 -14.95
CA SER A 425 46.52 13.13 -15.09
C SER A 425 47.36 13.65 -13.93
N TRP A 426 48.47 14.28 -14.26
CA TRP A 426 49.34 14.93 -13.29
C TRP A 426 48.75 16.22 -12.74
N HIS A 427 48.04 17.00 -13.56
CA HIS A 427 47.33 18.19 -13.11
C HIS A 427 46.30 17.84 -12.03
N VAL A 428 45.51 16.80 -12.26
CA VAL A 428 44.53 16.31 -11.29
C VAL A 428 45.22 15.74 -10.05
N SER A 429 46.29 14.95 -10.24
CA SER A 429 47.07 14.38 -9.14
C SER A 429 47.70 15.44 -8.24
N SER A 430 48.23 16.51 -8.82
CA SER A 430 48.88 17.62 -8.10
C SER A 430 47.87 18.53 -7.41
N SER A 431 46.74 18.83 -8.06
CA SER A 431 45.64 19.64 -7.51
C SER A 431 44.95 18.99 -6.30
N THR A 432 45.00 17.67 -6.18
CA THR A 432 44.37 16.90 -5.08
C THR A 432 45.36 16.45 -4.00
N ARG A 433 46.58 17.02 -3.96
CA ARG A 433 47.59 16.68 -2.95
C ARG A 433 47.27 17.20 -1.57
N ASP A 434 46.51 18.29 -1.50
CA ASP A 434 46.21 18.95 -0.23
C ASP A 434 45.42 18.02 0.70
N ALA A 435 45.82 17.99 1.98
CA ALA A 435 45.10 17.27 3.02
C ALA A 435 43.66 17.78 3.17
N ALA A 436 43.41 19.07 2.92
CA ALA A 436 42.07 19.63 2.99
C ALA A 436 41.12 19.03 1.94
N PHE A 437 41.62 18.72 0.73
CA PHE A 437 40.85 18.02 -0.30
C PHE A 437 40.36 16.66 0.22
N TRP A 438 41.27 15.83 0.72
CA TRP A 438 40.93 14.49 1.20
C TRP A 438 40.10 14.51 2.48
N LYS A 439 40.30 15.49 3.36
CA LYS A 439 39.44 15.68 4.53
C LYS A 439 38.01 16.05 4.12
N ARG A 440 37.84 16.95 3.14
CA ARG A 440 36.52 17.27 2.55
C ARG A 440 35.91 16.04 1.88
N PHE A 441 36.70 15.28 1.12
CA PHE A 441 36.23 14.11 0.38
C PHE A 441 35.78 12.99 1.32
N LEU A 442 36.57 12.71 2.36
CA LEU A 442 36.23 11.78 3.44
C LEU A 442 34.94 12.20 4.15
N LYS A 443 34.81 13.50 4.44
CA LYS A 443 33.61 14.07 5.07
C LYS A 443 32.36 13.85 4.20
N LYS A 444 32.49 14.05 2.89
CA LYS A 444 31.36 13.95 1.97
C LYS A 444 30.95 12.51 1.66
N ARG A 445 31.92 11.62 1.43
CA ARG A 445 31.70 10.26 0.91
C ARG A 445 31.57 9.17 1.97
N ILE A 446 32.20 9.34 3.14
CA ILE A 446 32.27 8.29 4.16
C ILE A 446 31.58 8.71 5.46
N THR A 447 31.93 9.87 6.05
CA THR A 447 31.37 10.24 7.38
C THR A 447 29.86 10.49 7.36
N SER A 448 29.26 10.69 6.17
CA SER A 448 27.81 10.84 6.01
C SER A 448 27.03 9.60 6.49
N TRP A 449 27.61 8.41 6.38
CA TRP A 449 26.98 7.13 6.78
C TRP A 449 27.81 6.33 7.80
N LEU A 450 29.13 6.56 7.88
CA LEU A 450 30.01 6.02 8.91
C LEU A 450 30.16 7.04 10.06
N TRP A 451 29.16 7.08 10.93
CA TRP A 451 29.03 8.11 11.96
C TRP A 451 30.11 8.01 13.05
N GLU A 452 30.55 6.79 13.35
CA GLU A 452 31.62 6.43 14.28
C GLU A 452 32.98 7.06 13.88
N LEU A 453 33.13 7.47 12.61
CA LEU A 453 34.38 8.06 12.13
C LEU A 453 34.53 9.55 12.52
N ASP A 454 33.45 10.26 12.82
CA ASP A 454 33.54 11.70 13.13
C ASP A 454 34.32 11.94 14.43
N THR A 455 34.14 11.08 15.44
CA THR A 455 34.90 11.12 16.70
C THR A 455 36.40 10.85 16.50
N ILE A 456 36.75 10.03 15.50
CA ILE A 456 38.13 9.65 15.13
C ILE A 456 38.81 10.70 14.23
N VAL A 457 38.05 11.47 13.46
CA VAL A 457 38.60 12.44 12.49
C VAL A 457 38.52 13.89 12.98
N ASN A 458 37.45 14.25 13.69
CA ASN A 458 37.18 15.63 14.13
C ASN A 458 36.95 15.75 15.65
N GLY A 459 36.75 14.64 16.36
CA GLY A 459 36.43 14.63 17.79
C GLY A 459 37.63 14.70 18.74
N PRO A 460 37.38 14.55 20.06
CA PRO A 460 38.41 14.58 21.11
C PRO A 460 39.46 13.48 20.96
N LEU A 461 39.15 12.45 20.17
CA LEU A 461 39.99 11.29 19.92
C LEU A 461 40.56 11.30 18.49
N ALA A 462 40.73 12.50 17.93
CA ALA A 462 41.23 12.67 16.57
C ALA A 462 42.64 12.08 16.40
N LEU A 463 42.86 11.43 15.26
CA LEU A 463 44.19 10.91 14.89
C LEU A 463 45.22 12.04 14.76
N ASP A 464 46.44 11.83 15.26
CA ASP A 464 47.55 12.78 15.07
C ASP A 464 48.11 12.66 13.64
N LYS A 465 47.98 13.74 12.85
CA LYS A 465 48.47 13.89 11.46
C LYS A 465 48.19 12.69 10.52
N PRO A 466 46.95 12.21 10.37
CA PRO A 466 46.65 11.10 9.47
C PRO A 466 46.79 11.51 8.00
N ASN A 467 47.30 10.58 7.18
CA ASN A 467 47.19 10.69 5.73
C ASN A 467 45.74 10.40 5.30
N TYR A 468 44.93 11.45 5.14
CA TYR A 468 43.50 11.33 4.81
C TYR A 468 43.22 10.58 3.51
N LYS A 469 44.14 10.61 2.52
CA LYS A 469 44.02 9.82 1.30
C LYS A 469 44.12 8.33 1.58
N ARG A 470 45.14 7.91 2.35
CA ARG A 470 45.32 6.50 2.73
C ARG A 470 44.18 6.00 3.61
N LEU A 471 43.72 6.84 4.55
CA LEU A 471 42.55 6.55 5.38
C LEU A 471 41.29 6.34 4.52
N PHE A 472 41.04 7.23 3.55
CA PHE A 472 39.92 7.09 2.62
C PHE A 472 40.00 5.79 1.82
N VAL A 473 41.14 5.49 1.17
CA VAL A 473 41.30 4.27 0.37
C VAL A 473 41.15 3.00 1.21
N TRP A 474 41.67 3.02 2.44
CA TRP A 474 41.54 1.89 3.36
C TRP A 474 40.08 1.66 3.77
N LEU A 475 39.38 2.70 4.22
CA LEU A 475 37.95 2.61 4.59
C LEU A 475 37.07 2.21 3.41
N GLU A 476 37.32 2.79 2.24
CA GLU A 476 36.56 2.50 1.02
C GLU A 476 36.68 1.03 0.63
N LYS A 477 37.88 0.43 0.78
CA LYS A 477 38.09 -0.99 0.52
C LYS A 477 37.42 -1.88 1.58
N LEU A 478 37.52 -1.49 2.85
CA LEU A 478 37.08 -2.31 3.99
C LEU A 478 35.56 -2.38 4.14
N THR A 479 34.86 -1.33 3.70
CA THR A 479 33.41 -1.17 3.88
C THR A 479 32.62 -1.37 2.58
N ARG A 480 33.31 -1.71 1.48
CA ARG A 480 32.65 -1.97 0.20
C ARG A 480 31.84 -3.27 0.29
N PRO A 481 30.54 -3.24 -0.05
CA PRO A 481 29.75 -4.46 -0.16
C PRO A 481 30.32 -5.40 -1.22
N GLU A 482 30.68 -6.62 -0.83
CA GLU A 482 31.21 -7.65 -1.73
C GLU A 482 30.68 -9.02 -1.32
N PHE A 483 30.40 -9.87 -2.32
CA PHE A 483 30.01 -11.25 -2.08
C PHE A 483 31.11 -12.00 -1.30
N GLY A 484 30.72 -12.70 -0.24
CA GLY A 484 31.59 -13.39 0.71
C GLY A 484 32.48 -12.47 1.56
N MET A 485 32.03 -11.23 1.81
CA MET A 485 32.61 -10.38 2.84
C MET A 485 32.40 -10.99 4.23
N SER A 486 33.42 -10.92 5.09
CA SER A 486 33.34 -11.39 6.48
C SER A 486 34.12 -10.47 7.42
N GLY A 487 33.86 -10.62 8.73
CA GLY A 487 34.53 -9.86 9.78
C GLY A 487 33.68 -8.72 10.35
N PRO A 488 34.27 -7.82 11.16
CA PRO A 488 33.52 -6.90 12.01
C PRO A 488 32.82 -5.76 11.24
N PHE A 489 33.12 -5.57 9.95
CA PHE A 489 32.57 -4.48 9.14
C PHE A 489 31.36 -4.88 8.28
N MET A 490 30.85 -6.11 8.41
CA MET A 490 29.67 -6.57 7.67
C MET A 490 28.46 -5.64 7.86
N GLY A 491 28.16 -5.25 9.10
CA GLY A 491 27.07 -4.31 9.40
C GLY A 491 27.28 -2.93 8.75
N LEU A 492 28.53 -2.46 8.62
CA LEU A 492 28.83 -1.21 7.91
C LEU A 492 28.60 -1.34 6.41
N ALA A 493 28.96 -2.47 5.80
CA ALA A 493 28.66 -2.71 4.40
C ALA A 493 27.14 -2.72 4.16
N ASN A 494 26.36 -3.32 5.07
CA ASN A 494 24.90 -3.24 5.02
C ASN A 494 24.40 -1.80 5.15
N ARG A 495 24.90 -1.05 6.13
CA ARG A 495 24.52 0.35 6.35
C ARG A 495 24.80 1.20 5.12
N ARG A 496 25.97 1.04 4.49
CA ARG A 496 26.35 1.74 3.26
C ARG A 496 25.38 1.41 2.12
N ARG A 497 25.03 0.14 1.94
CA ARG A 497 24.04 -0.32 0.94
C ARG A 497 22.68 0.36 1.14
N ILE A 498 22.19 0.38 2.38
CA ILE A 498 20.91 1.02 2.72
C ILE A 498 20.99 2.55 2.53
N TRP A 499 22.11 3.16 2.93
CA TRP A 499 22.35 4.58 2.73
C TRP A 499 22.31 4.97 1.25
N ASP A 500 22.95 4.18 0.38
CA ASP A 500 22.98 4.42 -1.06
C ASP A 500 21.56 4.35 -1.66
N ALA A 501 20.71 3.42 -1.21
CA ALA A 501 19.29 3.40 -1.57
C ALA A 501 18.55 4.66 -1.07
N CYS A 502 18.82 5.10 0.16
CA CYS A 502 18.24 6.31 0.73
C CYS A 502 18.67 7.60 0.01
N GLN A 503 19.88 7.64 -0.60
CA GLN A 503 20.34 8.79 -1.38
C GLN A 503 19.51 9.04 -2.64
N VAL A 504 18.77 8.05 -3.14
CA VAL A 504 17.81 8.22 -4.26
C VAL A 504 16.49 8.81 -3.76
N ILE A 505 16.04 8.37 -2.58
CA ILE A 505 14.75 8.76 -1.97
C ILE A 505 14.81 10.19 -1.39
N ALA A 506 15.88 10.51 -0.65
CA ALA A 506 15.98 11.74 0.10
C ALA A 506 15.89 13.03 -0.74
N PRO A 507 16.47 13.14 -1.95
CA PRO A 507 16.31 14.32 -2.80
C PRO A 507 14.86 14.58 -3.21
N VAL A 508 14.09 13.52 -3.52
CA VAL A 508 12.68 13.63 -3.90
C VAL A 508 11.85 14.10 -2.71
N TYR A 509 12.10 13.54 -1.53
CA TYR A 509 11.49 14.00 -0.29
C TYR A 509 11.78 15.48 0.00
N ARG A 510 13.04 15.90 -0.13
CA ARG A 510 13.41 17.32 0.06
C ARG A 510 12.76 18.23 -0.97
N ALA A 511 12.58 17.79 -2.21
CA ALA A 511 11.90 18.57 -3.23
C ALA A 511 10.42 18.82 -2.86
N ARG A 512 9.76 17.86 -2.21
CA ARG A 512 8.36 17.93 -1.79
C ARG A 512 8.12 18.65 -0.47
N THR A 513 9.10 18.61 0.43
CA THR A 513 9.04 19.27 1.75
C THR A 513 9.67 20.65 1.78
N LYS A 514 10.27 21.10 0.67
CA LYS A 514 10.63 22.51 0.51
C LYS A 514 9.36 23.32 0.74
N PRO A 515 9.35 24.26 1.69
CA PRO A 515 8.30 25.25 1.72
C PRO A 515 8.33 25.87 0.34
N GLU A 516 7.24 25.77 -0.44
CA GLU A 516 7.01 26.81 -1.43
C GLU A 516 7.18 28.12 -0.68
N GLU A 517 7.87 29.09 -1.28
CA GLU A 517 8.02 30.42 -0.72
C GLU A 517 6.61 30.97 -0.46
N ARG A 518 6.03 30.66 0.70
CA ARG A 518 4.79 31.21 1.20
C ARG A 518 5.09 32.67 1.35
N ARG A 519 4.74 33.44 0.32
CA ARG A 519 4.52 34.87 0.41
C ARG A 519 3.34 35.04 1.35
N GLU A 520 3.58 35.04 2.66
CA GLU A 520 2.78 35.76 3.64
C GLU A 520 3.48 35.68 4.99
N ALA A 521 3.46 36.81 5.69
CA ALA A 521 4.09 37.00 6.99
C ALA A 521 3.66 35.89 7.97
N THR A 522 4.53 35.56 8.91
CA THR A 522 4.23 34.74 10.09
C THR A 522 3.07 35.36 10.87
N ASP A 523 1.83 35.09 10.44
CA ASP A 523 0.62 35.49 11.11
C ASP A 523 0.33 34.41 12.18
N GLU A 524 0.53 34.80 13.44
CA GLU A 524 0.29 33.94 14.59
C GLU A 524 -1.18 33.50 14.65
N GLU A 525 -2.11 34.36 14.19
CA GLU A 525 -3.54 34.03 14.15
C GLU A 525 -3.81 32.93 13.12
N ALA A 526 -3.28 33.07 11.89
CA ALA A 526 -3.44 32.05 10.85
C ALA A 526 -2.90 30.68 11.29
N THR A 527 -1.76 30.68 11.98
CA THR A 527 -1.14 29.48 12.54
C THR A 527 -2.00 28.88 13.65
N ALA A 528 -2.54 29.70 14.56
CA ALA A 528 -3.43 29.25 15.63
C ALA A 528 -4.72 28.65 15.08
N ILE A 529 -5.34 29.28 14.07
CA ILE A 529 -6.53 28.78 13.39
C ILE A 529 -6.25 27.41 12.76
N LEU A 530 -5.15 27.28 12.00
CA LEU A 530 -4.81 26.02 11.34
C LEU A 530 -4.48 24.90 12.35
N ASN A 531 -3.82 25.23 13.47
CA ASN A 531 -3.53 24.27 14.54
C ASN A 531 -4.79 23.77 15.26
N SER A 532 -5.86 24.57 15.28
CA SER A 532 -7.17 24.18 15.81
C SER A 532 -8.08 23.50 14.79
N ALA A 533 -7.64 23.42 13.52
CA ALA A 533 -8.45 22.89 12.44
C ALA A 533 -8.30 21.37 12.32
N ASP A 534 -9.45 20.71 12.17
CA ASP A 534 -9.56 19.28 12.00
C ASP A 534 -10.17 18.94 10.64
N SER A 535 -9.77 17.79 10.10
CA SER A 535 -10.42 17.15 8.97
C SER A 535 -10.93 15.79 9.42
N LEU A 536 -12.25 15.70 9.61
CA LEU A 536 -12.91 14.55 10.22
C LEU A 536 -13.36 13.47 9.22
N HIS A 537 -13.32 13.78 7.92
CA HIS A 537 -13.71 12.88 6.84
C HIS A 537 -13.05 13.34 5.53
N MET A 538 -12.37 12.42 4.84
CA MET A 538 -11.65 12.70 3.59
C MET A 538 -11.86 11.57 2.55
N PRO A 539 -13.10 11.39 2.06
CA PRO A 539 -13.45 10.29 1.19
C PRO A 539 -12.85 10.42 -0.22
N LEU A 540 -12.83 9.28 -0.92
CA LEU A 540 -12.52 9.22 -2.35
C LEU A 540 -13.56 9.95 -3.21
N THR A 541 -13.04 10.63 -4.23
CA THR A 541 -13.83 11.34 -5.24
C THR A 541 -13.40 11.00 -6.67
N LEU A 542 -12.39 10.14 -6.83
CA LEU A 542 -11.84 9.70 -8.11
C LEU A 542 -11.74 8.17 -8.18
N TYR A 543 -12.20 7.59 -9.28
CA TYR A 543 -12.02 6.17 -9.61
C TYR A 543 -11.69 5.99 -11.09
N PRO A 544 -10.71 5.15 -11.46
CA PRO A 544 -9.82 4.37 -10.59
C PRO A 544 -8.94 5.22 -9.66
N GLN A 545 -8.46 4.65 -8.55
CA GLN A 545 -7.61 5.38 -7.63
C GLN A 545 -6.24 5.67 -8.26
N PRO A 546 -5.71 6.90 -8.14
CA PRO A 546 -4.41 7.24 -8.69
C PRO A 546 -3.26 6.65 -7.84
N HIS A 547 -2.29 6.00 -8.47
CA HIS A 547 -1.15 5.40 -7.76
C HIS A 547 -0.23 6.44 -7.10
N ASN A 548 -0.15 7.66 -7.61
CA ASN A 548 0.77 8.70 -7.12
C ASN A 548 0.03 9.96 -6.67
N ALA A 549 -1.02 9.78 -5.88
CA ALA A 549 -1.78 10.90 -5.32
C ALA A 549 -0.94 11.69 -4.30
N ARG A 550 -0.97 13.01 -4.40
CA ARG A 550 -0.30 13.91 -3.46
C ARG A 550 -1.30 14.48 -2.45
N THR A 551 -1.04 14.31 -1.16
CA THR A 551 -1.79 15.00 -0.10
C THR A 551 -1.48 16.49 -0.13
N ILE A 552 -2.51 17.32 -0.22
CA ILE A 552 -2.40 18.78 -0.20
C ILE A 552 -3.41 19.38 0.77
N SER A 553 -3.11 20.57 1.26
CA SER A 553 -4.06 21.38 2.04
C SER A 553 -3.96 22.85 1.65
N ALA A 554 -5.07 23.55 1.73
CA ALA A 554 -5.16 24.98 1.51
C ALA A 554 -5.95 25.61 2.65
N GLN A 555 -5.34 26.56 3.33
CA GLN A 555 -6.01 27.40 4.32
C GLN A 555 -6.71 28.54 3.56
N PHE A 556 -8.03 28.65 3.71
CA PHE A 556 -8.81 29.71 3.08
C PHE A 556 -8.99 30.93 3.97
N ILE A 557 -8.93 30.80 5.30
CA ILE A 557 -9.04 31.94 6.23
C ILE A 557 -7.79 32.04 7.11
N HIS A 558 -7.18 33.22 7.17
CA HIS A 558 -6.00 33.56 7.97
C HIS A 558 -6.39 34.35 9.23
N SER A 559 -7.56 35.00 9.24
CA SER A 559 -8.12 35.68 10.42
C SER A 559 -9.64 35.52 10.48
N TRP A 560 -10.20 35.47 11.69
CA TRP A 560 -11.66 35.41 11.87
C TRP A 560 -12.40 36.66 11.36
N ASN A 561 -11.67 37.77 11.21
CA ASN A 561 -12.20 39.00 10.61
C ASN A 561 -12.51 38.84 9.11
N GLU A 562 -11.82 37.96 8.40
CA GLU A 562 -12.02 37.76 6.95
C GLU A 562 -13.46 37.34 6.62
N ILE A 563 -14.02 36.44 7.41
CA ILE A 563 -15.40 35.94 7.21
C ILE A 563 -16.48 36.80 7.87
N SER A 564 -16.10 37.80 8.67
CA SER A 564 -17.04 38.65 9.42
C SER A 564 -17.08 40.11 8.95
N GLY A 565 -16.06 40.57 8.23
CA GLY A 565 -15.92 41.95 7.78
C GLY A 565 -15.57 42.15 6.31
N TYR A 566 -15.31 41.08 5.55
CA TYR A 566 -14.93 41.18 4.13
C TYR A 566 -15.77 40.25 3.28
N SER A 567 -16.05 40.68 2.05
CA SER A 567 -16.58 39.82 0.98
C SER A 567 -15.44 39.10 0.26
N CYS A 568 -15.71 37.95 -0.32
CA CYS A 568 -14.74 37.20 -1.12
C CYS A 568 -15.36 36.56 -2.35
N ASP A 569 -14.53 36.13 -3.29
CA ASP A 569 -14.96 35.34 -4.43
C ASP A 569 -14.42 33.91 -4.33
N LEU A 570 -15.31 32.93 -4.51
CA LEU A 570 -14.96 31.51 -4.67
C LEU A 570 -14.93 31.14 -6.16
N ASN A 571 -13.79 30.62 -6.61
CA ASN A 571 -13.53 30.19 -7.98
C ASN A 571 -13.35 28.67 -8.03
N THR A 572 -13.74 28.05 -9.14
CA THR A 572 -13.46 26.64 -9.44
C THR A 572 -12.71 26.52 -10.76
N TYR A 573 -11.87 25.50 -10.88
CA TYR A 573 -11.05 25.23 -12.05
C TYR A 573 -11.25 23.79 -12.53
N TRP A 574 -11.43 23.62 -13.84
CA TRP A 574 -11.82 22.35 -14.44
C TRP A 574 -10.92 22.01 -15.62
N ASN A 575 -10.45 20.76 -15.70
CA ASN A 575 -9.66 20.30 -16.85
C ASN A 575 -10.53 20.10 -18.11
N GLU A 576 -9.89 19.70 -19.20
CA GLU A 576 -10.53 19.46 -20.51
C GLU A 576 -11.60 18.36 -20.46
N ASN A 577 -11.43 17.36 -19.60
CA ASN A 577 -12.40 16.28 -19.37
C ASN A 577 -13.60 16.71 -18.52
N GLY A 578 -13.59 17.95 -18.00
CA GLY A 578 -14.62 18.46 -17.12
C GLY A 578 -14.49 18.07 -15.65
N ALA A 579 -13.36 17.48 -15.24
CA ALA A 579 -13.06 17.13 -13.86
C ALA A 579 -12.56 18.35 -13.07
N LEU A 580 -12.93 18.42 -11.78
CA LEU A 580 -12.50 19.47 -10.88
C LEU A 580 -11.01 19.29 -10.52
N VAL A 581 -10.21 20.31 -10.82
CA VAL A 581 -8.76 20.32 -10.54
C VAL A 581 -8.37 21.37 -9.50
N GLY A 582 -9.24 22.34 -9.22
CA GLY A 582 -8.97 23.31 -8.16
C GLY A 582 -10.18 24.10 -7.66
N ILE A 583 -10.09 24.53 -6.40
CA ILE A 583 -11.03 25.43 -5.73
C ILE A 583 -10.20 26.55 -5.12
N ALA A 584 -10.55 27.81 -5.36
CA ALA A 584 -9.83 28.95 -4.81
C ALA A 584 -10.77 29.96 -4.15
N VAL A 585 -10.28 30.61 -3.10
CA VAL A 585 -10.97 31.74 -2.45
C VAL A 585 -10.08 32.98 -2.56
N THR A 586 -10.66 34.10 -2.97
CA THR A 586 -9.95 35.37 -3.13
C THR A 586 -10.47 36.41 -2.14
N PHE A 587 -9.62 36.83 -1.20
CA PHE A 587 -9.88 37.95 -0.29
C PHE A 587 -9.03 39.16 -0.69
N GLY A 588 -9.67 40.30 -1.00
CA GLY A 588 -8.94 41.55 -1.26
C GLY A 588 -7.86 41.48 -2.35
N GLY A 589 -7.96 40.51 -3.28
CA GLY A 589 -6.96 40.25 -4.33
C GLY A 589 -5.90 39.19 -4.01
N SER A 590 -5.84 38.66 -2.78
CA SER A 590 -5.03 37.47 -2.45
C SER A 590 -5.85 36.20 -2.72
N GLU A 591 -5.43 35.41 -3.71
CA GLU A 591 -6.07 34.15 -4.09
C GLU A 591 -5.38 32.97 -3.38
N ARG A 592 -6.18 32.14 -2.70
CA ARG A 592 -5.75 30.96 -1.95
C ARG A 592 -6.33 29.73 -2.63
N VAL A 593 -5.47 28.86 -3.17
CA VAL A 593 -5.85 27.77 -4.07
C VAL A 593 -5.67 26.41 -3.40
N PHE A 594 -6.71 25.59 -3.45
CA PHE A 594 -6.65 24.14 -3.26
C PHE A 594 -6.60 23.46 -4.64
N GLY A 595 -5.56 22.68 -4.91
CA GLY A 595 -5.36 22.02 -6.21
C GLY A 595 -4.56 22.88 -7.18
N THR A 596 -4.99 22.98 -8.43
CA THR A 596 -4.34 23.77 -9.49
C THR A 596 -5.32 24.72 -10.18
N THR A 597 -4.80 25.83 -10.70
CA THR A 597 -5.54 26.76 -11.57
C THR A 597 -5.33 26.46 -13.05
N GLU A 598 -4.59 25.40 -13.39
CA GLU A 598 -4.37 24.93 -14.76
C GLU A 598 -5.64 24.27 -15.30
N GLY A 599 -6.60 25.09 -15.75
CA GLY A 599 -7.86 24.62 -16.29
C GLY A 599 -8.79 25.77 -16.67
N SER A 600 -9.95 25.42 -17.20
CA SER A 600 -11.04 26.36 -17.44
C SER A 600 -11.63 26.85 -16.13
N LYS A 601 -11.69 28.17 -15.96
CA LYS A 601 -12.28 28.81 -14.78
C LYS A 601 -13.80 28.76 -14.88
N GLY A 602 -14.46 28.21 -13.85
CA GLY A 602 -15.90 28.20 -13.70
C GLY A 602 -16.47 29.57 -13.32
N GLU A 603 -17.80 29.67 -13.20
CA GLU A 603 -18.41 30.93 -12.78
C GLU A 603 -18.06 31.25 -11.31
N PRO A 604 -17.56 32.46 -11.01
CA PRO A 604 -17.21 32.86 -9.65
C PRO A 604 -18.46 33.00 -8.77
N LEU A 605 -18.38 32.57 -7.51
CA LEU A 605 -19.38 32.84 -6.48
C LEU A 605 -18.91 33.98 -5.59
N HIS A 606 -19.59 35.12 -5.69
CA HIS A 606 -19.40 36.21 -4.73
C HIS A 606 -20.09 35.86 -3.40
N ILE A 607 -19.34 35.93 -2.30
CA ILE A 607 -19.79 35.69 -0.94
C ILE A 607 -19.70 37.01 -0.18
N ASN A 608 -20.84 37.49 0.32
CA ASN A 608 -20.91 38.75 1.07
C ASN A 608 -20.24 38.61 2.45
N ASP A 609 -19.94 39.74 3.08
CA ASP A 609 -19.49 39.74 4.46
C ASP A 609 -20.52 39.08 5.39
N ARG A 610 -20.03 38.33 6.39
CA ARG A 610 -20.86 37.57 7.38
C ARG A 610 -21.70 36.45 6.80
N ASP A 611 -21.63 36.21 5.49
CA ASP A 611 -22.15 35.00 4.87
C ASP A 611 -20.96 34.08 4.59
N TRP A 612 -21.00 32.84 5.07
CA TRP A 612 -19.87 31.93 4.91
C TRP A 612 -20.34 30.56 4.46
N ILE A 613 -19.42 29.78 3.90
CA ILE A 613 -19.72 28.45 3.38
C ILE A 613 -20.12 27.52 4.51
N ASN A 614 -21.27 26.86 4.35
CA ASN A 614 -21.82 25.90 5.30
C ASN A 614 -21.80 24.47 4.75
N GLU A 615 -22.00 24.30 3.44
CA GLU A 615 -22.00 22.99 2.80
C GLU A 615 -21.50 23.11 1.35
N ILE A 616 -20.70 22.13 0.92
CA ILE A 616 -20.27 21.95 -0.47
C ILE A 616 -20.84 20.62 -0.95
N ARG A 617 -21.66 20.63 -2.01
CA ARG A 617 -22.16 19.42 -2.66
C ARG A 617 -21.39 19.18 -3.94
N THR A 618 -20.69 18.05 -4.00
CA THR A 618 -19.98 17.62 -5.20
C THR A 618 -20.79 16.60 -5.96
N TYR A 619 -20.77 16.69 -7.27
CA TYR A 619 -21.46 15.74 -8.13
C TYR A 619 -20.45 14.81 -8.80
N ILE A 620 -20.71 13.51 -8.66
CA ILE A 620 -19.82 12.43 -9.11
C ILE A 620 -20.62 11.50 -10.03
N TYR A 621 -19.99 11.02 -11.10
CA TYR A 621 -20.59 10.03 -11.99
C TYR A 621 -20.78 8.67 -11.29
N ASN A 622 -21.78 7.91 -11.72
CA ASN A 622 -21.88 6.50 -11.34
C ASN A 622 -20.73 5.71 -11.97
N ILE A 623 -20.17 4.78 -11.20
CA ILE A 623 -19.19 3.82 -11.72
C ILE A 623 -19.96 2.69 -12.40
N ASP A 624 -19.67 2.48 -13.68
CA ASP A 624 -20.19 1.36 -14.45
C ASP A 624 -19.02 0.48 -14.90
N MET A 625 -19.15 -0.83 -14.70
CA MET A 625 -18.11 -1.82 -14.94
C MET A 625 -18.43 -2.76 -16.12
N PHE A 626 -19.58 -2.57 -16.80
CA PHE A 626 -20.08 -3.50 -17.82
C PHE A 626 -19.79 -3.07 -19.27
N ASP A 627 -18.68 -2.39 -19.55
CA ASP A 627 -18.36 -1.86 -20.88
C ASP A 627 -18.21 -2.94 -21.98
N GLU A 628 -18.67 -2.63 -23.19
CA GLU A 628 -18.51 -3.43 -24.41
C GLU A 628 -17.06 -3.39 -24.95
N THR A 629 -16.25 -2.40 -24.58
CA THR A 629 -14.88 -2.19 -25.13
C THR A 629 -13.75 -2.86 -24.36
N GLN A 630 -14.04 -3.63 -23.30
CA GLN A 630 -12.99 -4.35 -22.56
C GLN A 630 -12.36 -5.46 -23.40
N ASP A 631 -11.03 -5.62 -23.31
CA ASP A 631 -10.32 -6.74 -23.93
C ASP A 631 -10.67 -8.06 -23.21
N ARG A 632 -11.42 -8.91 -23.90
CA ARG A 632 -11.89 -10.22 -23.43
C ARG A 632 -11.21 -11.37 -24.19
N SER A 633 -10.10 -11.11 -24.87
CA SER A 633 -9.37 -12.13 -25.63
C SER A 633 -8.82 -13.23 -24.72
N ALA A 634 -8.31 -12.88 -23.53
CA ALA A 634 -7.74 -13.79 -22.55
C ALA A 634 -8.49 -13.71 -21.20
N TYR A 635 -8.36 -14.77 -20.39
CA TYR A 635 -8.91 -14.80 -19.04
C TYR A 635 -8.27 -13.74 -18.13
N SER A 636 -6.95 -13.57 -18.23
CA SER A 636 -6.20 -12.59 -17.44
C SER A 636 -6.59 -11.14 -17.74
N SER A 637 -6.85 -10.80 -19.01
CA SER A 637 -7.31 -9.46 -19.39
C SER A 637 -8.76 -9.20 -18.94
N ALA A 638 -9.62 -10.21 -19.01
CA ALA A 638 -11.01 -10.10 -18.58
C ALA A 638 -11.19 -9.91 -17.06
N LEU A 639 -10.23 -10.36 -16.24
CA LEU A 639 -10.21 -10.10 -14.79
C LEU A 639 -9.70 -8.69 -14.43
N GLN A 640 -9.04 -7.97 -15.36
CA GLN A 640 -8.62 -6.59 -15.14
C GLN A 640 -9.79 -5.64 -15.36
N LEU A 641 -10.70 -5.66 -14.40
CA LEU A 641 -11.90 -4.85 -14.37
C LEU A 641 -11.58 -3.35 -14.48
N LYS A 642 -12.06 -2.70 -15.55
CA LYS A 642 -11.94 -1.26 -15.77
C LYS A 642 -13.32 -0.64 -15.86
N ALA A 643 -13.53 0.48 -15.16
CA ALA A 643 -14.74 1.26 -15.34
C ALA A 643 -14.84 1.78 -16.77
N THR A 644 -16.06 1.87 -17.30
CA THR A 644 -16.38 2.45 -18.62
C THR A 644 -15.87 3.89 -18.75
N GLN A 645 -15.95 4.62 -17.65
CA GLN A 645 -15.51 6.00 -17.52
C GLN A 645 -14.89 6.24 -16.15
N GLU A 646 -13.98 7.21 -16.09
CA GLU A 646 -13.42 7.69 -14.83
C GLU A 646 -14.50 8.42 -14.01
N ALA A 647 -14.77 7.96 -12.78
CA ALA A 647 -15.62 8.70 -11.87
C ALA A 647 -14.80 9.82 -11.22
N HIS A 648 -15.26 11.06 -11.33
CA HIS A 648 -14.60 12.23 -10.75
C HIS A 648 -15.62 13.31 -10.37
N ILE A 649 -15.22 14.33 -9.61
CA ILE A 649 -16.06 15.51 -9.35
C ILE A 649 -16.20 16.28 -10.67
N HIS A 650 -17.42 16.39 -11.18
CA HIS A 650 -17.69 17.09 -12.45
C HIS A 650 -18.73 18.23 -12.32
N GLY A 651 -19.31 18.38 -11.13
CA GLY A 651 -20.22 19.46 -10.76
C GLY A 651 -20.05 19.85 -9.30
N LEU A 652 -20.43 21.08 -8.96
CA LEU A 652 -20.32 21.60 -7.59
C LEU A 652 -21.39 22.64 -7.29
N THR A 653 -22.03 22.53 -6.12
CA THR A 653 -22.98 23.50 -5.56
C THR A 653 -22.53 23.89 -4.15
N VAL A 654 -22.50 25.19 -3.87
CA VAL A 654 -22.13 25.73 -2.55
C VAL A 654 -23.37 26.27 -1.84
N TYR A 655 -23.53 25.95 -0.57
CA TYR A 655 -24.55 26.49 0.33
C TYR A 655 -23.89 27.37 1.38
N LEU A 656 -24.41 28.59 1.53
CA LEU A 656 -23.95 29.57 2.50
C LEU A 656 -24.82 29.55 3.76
N LYS A 657 -24.32 30.13 4.86
CA LYS A 657 -25.01 30.23 6.15
C LYS A 657 -26.32 31.03 6.08
N SER A 658 -26.44 31.96 5.13
CA SER A 658 -27.69 32.68 4.85
C SER A 658 -28.79 31.77 4.29
N GLY A 659 -28.47 30.54 3.89
CA GLY A 659 -29.36 29.64 3.15
C GLY A 659 -29.34 29.86 1.63
N ILE A 660 -28.56 30.82 1.14
CA ILE A 660 -28.32 31.01 -0.30
C ILE A 660 -27.47 29.84 -0.81
N SER A 661 -27.85 29.30 -1.97
CA SER A 661 -27.05 28.30 -2.67
C SER A 661 -26.73 28.76 -4.08
N LYS A 662 -25.51 28.50 -4.55
CA LYS A 662 -25.13 28.70 -5.95
C LYS A 662 -24.56 27.42 -6.54
N GLU A 663 -25.15 27.01 -7.67
CA GLU A 663 -24.62 25.97 -8.53
C GLU A 663 -23.54 26.58 -9.42
N LEU A 664 -22.30 26.09 -9.31
CA LEU A 664 -21.17 26.61 -10.10
C LEU A 664 -21.02 25.85 -11.42
N ARG A 665 -21.35 24.56 -11.39
CA ARG A 665 -21.39 23.69 -12.55
C ARG A 665 -22.40 22.58 -12.32
N ARG A 666 -23.30 22.39 -13.27
CA ARG A 666 -24.29 21.31 -13.25
C ARG A 666 -23.73 20.04 -13.83
N GLY A 667 -24.12 18.94 -13.21
CA GLY A 667 -24.06 17.61 -13.79
C GLY A 667 -23.85 16.58 -12.71
N GLY A 668 -24.42 15.39 -12.86
CA GLY A 668 -24.06 14.19 -12.11
C GLY A 668 -25.23 13.42 -11.54
N GLN A 669 -25.03 12.11 -11.40
CA GLN A 669 -26.05 11.18 -10.91
C GLN A 669 -25.95 10.92 -9.41
N ASN A 670 -24.85 11.32 -8.77
CA ASN A 670 -24.67 11.24 -7.33
C ASN A 670 -24.22 12.58 -6.77
N VAL A 671 -24.68 12.93 -5.56
CA VAL A 671 -24.48 14.21 -4.89
C VAL A 671 -23.89 13.97 -3.49
N ARG A 672 -22.56 14.05 -3.37
CA ARG A 672 -21.88 13.89 -2.08
C ARG A 672 -21.83 15.21 -1.31
N PRO A 673 -22.37 15.25 -0.08
CA PRO A 673 -22.32 16.45 0.75
C PRO A 673 -21.02 16.50 1.57
N PHE A 674 -20.40 17.67 1.60
CA PHE A 674 -19.34 18.05 2.53
C PHE A 674 -19.89 19.16 3.42
N ILE A 675 -20.28 18.79 4.63
CA ILE A 675 -21.01 19.67 5.56
C ILE A 675 -20.06 20.19 6.63
N VAL A 676 -20.09 21.49 6.91
CA VAL A 676 -19.43 22.07 8.08
C VAL A 676 -20.27 21.68 9.31
N LEU A 677 -19.66 20.99 10.27
CA LEU A 677 -20.40 20.50 11.45
C LEU A 677 -20.80 21.66 12.38
N ASP A 678 -21.84 21.42 13.17
CA ASP A 678 -22.36 22.39 14.12
C ASP A 678 -21.25 22.96 15.01
N HIS A 679 -21.32 24.27 15.28
CA HIS A 679 -20.34 25.05 16.04
C HIS A 679 -18.97 25.24 15.36
N LEU A 680 -18.72 24.66 14.18
CA LEU A 680 -17.47 24.82 13.44
C LEU A 680 -17.60 25.84 12.28
N GLN A 681 -16.45 26.27 11.77
CA GLN A 681 -16.30 27.11 10.58
C GLN A 681 -15.43 26.40 9.56
N LEU A 682 -15.74 26.55 8.27
CA LEU A 682 -14.83 26.13 7.21
C LEU A 682 -13.58 27.03 7.23
N ILE A 683 -12.44 26.42 7.48
CA ILE A 683 -11.13 27.07 7.52
C ILE A 683 -10.41 26.94 6.18
N GLY A 684 -10.63 25.83 5.48
CA GLY A 684 -9.93 25.47 4.28
C GLY A 684 -10.29 24.07 3.80
N LEU A 685 -9.47 23.53 2.90
CA LEU A 685 -9.65 22.19 2.35
C LEU A 685 -8.37 21.36 2.53
N THR A 686 -8.54 20.06 2.66
CA THR A 686 -7.45 19.07 2.60
C THR A 686 -7.88 17.91 1.71
N GLY A 687 -6.96 17.19 1.11
CA GLY A 687 -7.30 16.12 0.18
C GLY A 687 -6.09 15.57 -0.54
N GLN A 688 -6.36 14.74 -1.54
CA GLN A 688 -5.35 14.21 -2.45
C GLN A 688 -5.62 14.66 -3.87
N VAL A 689 -4.56 14.92 -4.62
CA VAL A 689 -4.62 15.30 -6.03
C VAL A 689 -3.79 14.32 -6.85
N ALA A 690 -4.38 13.81 -7.94
CA ALA A 690 -3.72 12.92 -8.88
C ALA A 690 -2.64 13.66 -9.71
N PRO A 691 -1.69 12.96 -10.34
CA PRO A 691 -0.65 13.59 -11.16
C PRO A 691 -1.18 14.49 -12.30
N ASN A 692 -2.39 14.22 -12.79
CA ASN A 692 -3.09 15.03 -13.81
C ASN A 692 -3.83 16.24 -13.24
N GLY A 693 -3.68 16.53 -11.94
CA GLY A 693 -4.33 17.65 -11.24
C GLY A 693 -5.75 17.37 -10.74
N VAL A 694 -6.36 16.22 -11.05
CA VAL A 694 -7.72 15.90 -10.61
C VAL A 694 -7.76 15.62 -9.10
N ILE A 695 -8.75 16.18 -8.41
CA ILE A 695 -8.96 15.96 -6.98
C ILE A 695 -9.46 14.52 -6.75
N SER A 696 -8.60 13.70 -6.13
CA SER A 696 -8.88 12.27 -5.87
C SER A 696 -9.47 11.98 -4.50
N ARG A 697 -9.19 12.82 -3.52
CA ARG A 697 -9.88 12.88 -2.23
C ARG A 697 -10.14 14.32 -1.87
N LEU A 698 -11.26 14.58 -1.19
CA LEU A 698 -11.62 15.89 -0.69
C LEU A 698 -12.05 15.78 0.76
N GLY A 699 -11.63 16.73 1.60
CA GLY A 699 -12.01 16.85 2.99
C GLY A 699 -12.04 18.32 3.40
N LEU A 700 -12.90 18.63 4.37
CA LEU A 700 -12.99 19.97 4.93
C LEU A 700 -12.00 20.14 6.08
N LEU A 701 -11.31 21.27 6.14
CA LEU A 701 -10.65 21.74 7.35
C LEU A 701 -11.60 22.66 8.10
N GLN A 702 -11.90 22.32 9.35
CA GLN A 702 -12.91 23.03 10.14
C GLN A 702 -12.45 23.20 11.59
N ALA A 703 -12.73 24.35 12.17
CA ALA A 703 -12.35 24.71 13.54
C ALA A 703 -13.47 25.51 14.22
N PRO A 704 -13.62 25.40 15.56
CA PRO A 704 -14.50 26.30 16.30
C PRO A 704 -13.90 27.70 16.36
N ARG A 705 -14.76 28.70 16.55
CA ARG A 705 -14.27 30.04 16.89
C ARG A 705 -13.73 30.04 18.32
N PRO A 706 -12.73 30.88 18.65
CA PRO A 706 -12.25 31.02 20.02
C PRO A 706 -13.40 31.33 20.99
N GLY A 707 -13.59 30.48 22.00
CA GLY A 707 -14.68 30.59 22.98
C GLY A 707 -15.98 29.88 22.60
N ASP A 708 -16.13 29.41 21.37
CA ASP A 708 -17.27 28.61 20.89
C ASP A 708 -16.93 27.10 20.79
N GLU A 709 -15.94 26.65 21.57
CA GLU A 709 -15.49 25.26 21.56
C GLU A 709 -16.62 24.32 22.03
N PRO A 710 -16.99 23.31 21.22
CA PRO A 710 -18.05 22.39 21.60
C PRO A 710 -17.59 21.48 22.74
N ALA A 711 -18.49 21.21 23.71
CA ALA A 711 -18.18 20.36 24.85
C ALA A 711 -17.77 18.93 24.45
N THR A 712 -18.31 18.45 23.32
CA THR A 712 -17.94 17.18 22.70
C THR A 712 -17.58 17.42 21.26
N ARG A 713 -16.54 16.74 20.79
CA ARG A 713 -16.10 16.82 19.40
C ARG A 713 -17.23 16.43 18.43
N PRO A 714 -17.62 17.29 17.48
CA PRO A 714 -18.61 16.93 16.47
C PRO A 714 -18.13 15.77 15.59
N GLN A 715 -19.07 14.95 15.11
CA GLN A 715 -18.79 13.85 14.18
C GLN A 715 -19.84 13.83 13.07
N TYR A 716 -19.45 13.35 11.88
CA TYR A 716 -20.40 13.09 10.81
C TYR A 716 -21.30 11.91 11.17
N THR A 717 -22.57 11.99 10.79
CA THR A 717 -23.47 10.85 10.90
C THR A 717 -23.25 9.89 9.72
N SER A 718 -23.59 8.61 9.89
CA SER A 718 -23.58 7.62 8.80
C SER A 718 -24.40 8.09 7.60
N ALA A 719 -25.48 8.85 7.84
CA ALA A 719 -26.30 9.42 6.77
C ALA A 719 -25.53 10.45 5.93
N GLN A 720 -24.75 11.32 6.57
CA GLN A 720 -23.91 12.32 5.90
C GLN A 720 -22.76 11.69 5.11
N GLN A 721 -22.28 10.53 5.53
CA GLN A 721 -21.17 9.83 4.87
C GLN A 721 -21.65 8.94 3.71
N LEU A 722 -22.74 8.19 3.90
CA LEU A 722 -23.14 7.10 3.01
C LEU A 722 -24.26 7.46 2.02
N LEU A 723 -25.17 8.37 2.38
CA LEU A 723 -26.35 8.67 1.56
C LEU A 723 -26.09 9.85 0.62
N TRP A 724 -25.68 9.55 -0.61
CA TRP A 724 -25.35 10.57 -1.60
C TRP A 724 -25.79 10.23 -3.04
N LEU A 725 -26.79 9.37 -3.23
CA LEU A 725 -27.39 9.09 -4.55
C LEU A 725 -28.30 10.26 -4.99
N ALA A 726 -28.29 10.69 -6.28
CA ALA A 726 -29.10 11.86 -6.68
C ALA A 726 -30.61 11.64 -6.62
N SER A 727 -31.10 10.39 -6.59
CA SER A 727 -32.52 10.09 -6.37
C SER A 727 -33.02 10.51 -4.98
N LEU A 728 -32.11 10.87 -4.07
CA LEU A 728 -32.37 11.26 -2.67
C LEU A 728 -32.46 12.77 -2.46
N VAL A 729 -32.25 13.55 -3.52
CA VAL A 729 -32.63 14.96 -3.53
C VAL A 729 -34.16 14.99 -3.62
N PRO A 730 -34.86 15.68 -2.69
CA PRO A 730 -36.29 15.49 -2.48
C PRO A 730 -37.08 15.61 -3.78
N ARG A 731 -37.69 14.50 -4.23
CA ARG A 731 -38.82 14.63 -5.14
C ARG A 731 -39.98 15.17 -4.31
N PRO A 732 -40.61 16.29 -4.72
CA PRO A 732 -41.79 16.79 -4.04
C PRO A 732 -42.90 15.76 -4.20
N PHE A 733 -43.29 15.11 -3.10
CA PHE A 733 -44.63 14.53 -3.03
C PHE A 733 -45.58 15.67 -2.70
N SER A 734 -46.47 15.94 -3.66
CA SER A 734 -47.48 16.98 -3.58
C SER A 734 -48.43 16.71 -2.41
N HIS A 735 -48.31 17.52 -1.35
CA HIS A 735 -49.49 18.02 -0.67
C HIS A 735 -49.77 19.44 -1.21
N GLU A 736 -51.05 19.81 -1.27
CA GLU A 736 -51.63 20.94 -2.03
C GLU A 736 -51.05 22.34 -1.74
N ASP A 737 -50.11 22.50 -0.80
CA ASP A 737 -49.51 23.78 -0.44
C ASP A 737 -48.04 23.85 -0.92
N GLY A 738 -47.83 24.38 -2.13
CA GLY A 738 -46.57 24.41 -2.89
C GLY A 738 -45.35 25.13 -2.31
N ARG A 739 -45.02 24.96 -1.02
CA ARG A 739 -43.77 25.43 -0.39
C ARG A 739 -43.32 24.53 0.77
N ARG A 740 -42.79 23.33 0.50
CA ARG A 740 -41.82 22.67 1.41
C ARG A 740 -40.79 21.89 0.60
N SER A 741 -39.56 22.40 0.57
CA SER A 741 -38.38 21.59 0.27
C SER A 741 -38.13 20.74 1.52
N TYR A 742 -38.28 19.42 1.44
CA TYR A 742 -37.79 18.54 2.51
C TYR A 742 -36.26 18.66 2.58
N PRO A 743 -35.65 18.51 3.76
CA PRO A 743 -34.20 18.37 3.83
C PRO A 743 -33.78 17.12 3.04
N PRO A 744 -32.59 17.11 2.42
CA PRO A 744 -32.08 15.89 1.81
C PRO A 744 -31.95 14.78 2.85
N ILE A 745 -31.99 13.52 2.42
CA ILE A 745 -32.08 12.37 3.34
C ILE A 745 -30.94 12.32 4.37
N TRP A 746 -29.75 12.80 4.02
CA TRP A 746 -28.59 12.88 4.91
C TRP A 746 -28.71 13.95 6.01
N ALA A 747 -29.68 14.86 5.89
CA ALA A 747 -30.02 15.90 6.86
C ALA A 747 -31.40 15.66 7.50
N HIS A 748 -31.95 14.44 7.39
CA HIS A 748 -33.27 14.14 7.94
C HIS A 748 -33.24 14.09 9.47
N SER A 749 -34.04 14.91 10.14
CA SER A 749 -33.97 15.13 11.59
C SER A 749 -34.50 13.97 12.44
N SER A 750 -35.25 13.03 11.86
CA SER A 750 -35.86 11.91 12.59
C SER A 750 -35.32 10.53 12.24
N TYR A 751 -34.40 10.43 11.28
CA TYR A 751 -33.81 9.15 10.90
C TYR A 751 -32.45 8.95 11.54
N LYS A 752 -32.26 7.76 12.12
CA LYS A 752 -30.97 7.28 12.55
C LYS A 752 -30.57 6.11 11.66
N ILE A 753 -29.34 6.15 11.18
CA ILE A 753 -28.80 5.12 10.28
C ILE A 753 -27.68 4.40 10.99
N THR A 754 -27.84 3.10 11.12
CA THR A 754 -26.86 2.21 11.73
C THR A 754 -26.39 1.21 10.67
N PRO A 755 -25.23 1.41 10.03
CA PRO A 755 -24.68 0.45 9.09
C PRO A 755 -24.28 -0.84 9.81
N PHE A 756 -24.26 -1.97 9.11
CA PHE A 756 -23.53 -3.15 9.57
C PHE A 756 -22.05 -2.92 9.28
N THR A 757 -21.19 -3.06 10.28
CA THR A 757 -19.73 -3.05 10.06
C THR A 757 -19.35 -4.32 9.32
N SER A 758 -18.58 -4.23 8.24
CA SER A 758 -18.07 -5.42 7.57
C SER A 758 -16.76 -5.83 8.23
N ASP A 759 -16.79 -6.90 9.01
CA ASP A 759 -15.57 -7.49 9.60
C ASP A 759 -14.88 -8.47 8.64
N ASP A 760 -15.51 -8.81 7.50
CA ASP A 760 -15.03 -9.83 6.58
C ASP A 760 -14.44 -9.25 5.28
N PHE A 761 -13.27 -9.79 4.93
CA PHE A 761 -12.47 -9.52 3.73
C PHE A 761 -13.11 -10.07 2.44
N GLU A 762 -14.34 -9.68 2.10
CA GLU A 762 -14.80 -9.90 0.73
C GLU A 762 -14.20 -8.80 -0.15
N TYR A 763 -13.28 -9.17 -1.06
CA TYR A 763 -12.59 -8.25 -1.97
C TYR A 763 -13.60 -7.32 -2.67
N SER A 764 -13.62 -6.05 -2.26
CA SER A 764 -14.42 -5.05 -2.96
C SER A 764 -13.59 -4.46 -4.10
N TYR A 765 -14.04 -4.64 -5.34
CA TYR A 765 -13.35 -4.06 -6.50
C TYR A 765 -13.41 -2.54 -6.50
N ILE A 766 -14.51 -1.98 -5.99
CA ILE A 766 -14.72 -0.54 -5.88
C ILE A 766 -14.66 -0.16 -4.39
N PRO A 767 -13.90 0.88 -4.03
CA PRO A 767 -13.92 1.39 -2.66
C PRO A 767 -15.33 1.77 -2.23
N SER A 768 -15.77 1.31 -1.07
CA SER A 768 -17.04 1.64 -0.42
C SER A 768 -17.30 3.13 -0.35
N ASP A 769 -16.25 3.94 -0.17
CA ASP A 769 -16.32 5.39 -0.22
C ASP A 769 -16.94 5.91 -1.51
N LEU A 770 -16.70 5.27 -2.66
CA LEU A 770 -17.22 5.65 -3.98
C LEU A 770 -18.57 5.02 -4.32
N LEU A 771 -19.16 4.26 -3.40
CA LEU A 771 -20.45 3.59 -3.59
C LEU A 771 -21.54 4.28 -2.74
N ALA A 772 -22.51 4.88 -3.43
CA ALA A 772 -23.62 5.55 -2.77
C ALA A 772 -24.62 4.52 -2.22
N HIS A 773 -24.96 4.65 -0.94
CA HIS A 773 -25.98 3.81 -0.32
C HIS A 773 -27.39 4.31 -0.68
N GLN A 774 -28.27 3.38 -1.03
CA GLN A 774 -29.64 3.65 -1.42
C GLN A 774 -30.59 3.34 -0.25
N PRO A 775 -31.38 4.31 0.24
CA PRO A 775 -32.37 4.09 1.28
C PRO A 775 -33.64 3.45 0.69
N LEU A 776 -33.97 2.28 1.22
CA LEU A 776 -35.22 1.55 1.03
C LEU A 776 -36.16 1.87 2.20
N ILE A 777 -37.00 2.89 2.05
CA ILE A 777 -37.91 3.32 3.12
C ILE A 777 -39.30 2.73 2.87
N TRP A 778 -39.79 1.93 3.81
CA TRP A 778 -41.16 1.39 3.79
C TRP A 778 -42.12 2.13 4.72
N ALA A 779 -41.62 3.00 5.60
CA ALA A 779 -42.44 3.88 6.41
C ALA A 779 -41.74 5.23 6.63
N GLU A 780 -42.35 6.37 6.27
CA GLU A 780 -41.70 7.68 6.54
C GLU A 780 -41.66 7.99 8.05
N ARG A 781 -42.69 7.52 8.76
CA ARG A 781 -42.84 7.60 10.22
C ARG A 781 -43.39 6.29 10.72
N PRO A 782 -43.27 5.98 12.03
CA PRO A 782 -43.82 4.73 12.58
C PRO A 782 -45.31 4.51 12.25
N HIS A 783 -46.12 5.57 12.18
CA HIS A 783 -47.54 5.49 11.77
C HIS A 783 -47.77 5.07 10.29
N GLY A 784 -46.76 5.25 9.44
CA GLY A 784 -46.79 4.86 8.02
C GLY A 784 -46.75 3.35 7.81
N TYR A 785 -46.38 2.58 8.84
CA TYR A 785 -46.31 1.12 8.76
C TYR A 785 -47.64 0.47 8.37
N LYS A 786 -48.76 1.11 8.71
CA LYS A 786 -50.11 0.64 8.34
C LYS A 786 -50.34 0.46 6.84
N TYR A 787 -49.50 1.09 6.02
CA TYR A 787 -49.58 1.02 4.57
C TYR A 787 -48.66 -0.05 3.97
N LEU A 788 -47.71 -0.60 4.74
CA LEU A 788 -46.82 -1.64 4.26
C LEU A 788 -47.57 -2.96 4.13
N LYS A 789 -47.55 -3.54 2.93
CA LYS A 789 -48.19 -4.83 2.63
C LYS A 789 -47.19 -5.95 2.42
N ARG A 790 -46.01 -5.63 1.89
CA ARG A 790 -45.02 -6.63 1.49
C ARG A 790 -43.65 -5.99 1.36
N ILE A 791 -42.59 -6.75 1.66
CA ILE A 791 -41.22 -6.46 1.22
C ILE A 791 -40.79 -7.60 0.31
N SER A 792 -40.24 -7.28 -0.85
CA SER A 792 -39.81 -8.27 -1.84
C SER A 792 -38.34 -8.11 -2.17
N CYS A 793 -37.68 -9.23 -2.43
CA CYS A 793 -36.29 -9.31 -2.79
C CYS A 793 -36.13 -9.97 -4.15
N PHE A 794 -35.29 -9.38 -5.00
CA PHE A 794 -34.89 -9.97 -6.27
C PHE A 794 -33.57 -10.70 -6.08
N THR A 795 -33.62 -12.03 -6.28
CA THR A 795 -32.45 -12.91 -6.14
C THR A 795 -32.14 -13.65 -7.43
N VAL A 796 -30.86 -13.85 -7.71
CA VAL A 796 -30.36 -14.56 -8.90
C VAL A 796 -29.27 -15.55 -8.51
N VAL A 797 -28.99 -16.56 -9.35
CA VAL A 797 -27.85 -17.45 -9.11
C VAL A 797 -26.55 -16.74 -9.50
N GLY A 798 -25.75 -16.40 -8.50
CA GLY A 798 -24.45 -15.74 -8.61
C GLY A 798 -23.29 -16.66 -8.97
N GLY A 799 -23.43 -17.95 -8.63
CA GLY A 799 -22.42 -18.96 -8.91
C GLY A 799 -22.87 -20.33 -8.42
N ARG A 800 -22.05 -21.35 -8.69
CA ARG A 800 -22.28 -22.71 -8.21
C ARG A 800 -21.02 -23.20 -7.49
N ILE A 801 -21.17 -23.58 -6.24
CA ILE A 801 -20.08 -24.14 -5.44
C ILE A 801 -20.20 -25.66 -5.50
N THR A 802 -19.08 -26.34 -5.73
CA THR A 802 -18.97 -27.80 -5.60
C THR A 802 -18.06 -28.09 -4.42
N SER A 803 -18.57 -28.82 -3.43
CA SER A 803 -17.80 -29.33 -2.29
C SER A 803 -16.86 -30.46 -2.75
N GLY A 804 -15.80 -30.72 -1.97
CA GLY A 804 -14.85 -31.79 -2.25
C GLY A 804 -15.49 -33.19 -2.30
N ASP A 805 -16.67 -33.36 -1.68
CA ASP A 805 -17.49 -34.57 -1.74
C ASP A 805 -18.39 -34.66 -3.01
N GLY A 806 -18.24 -33.74 -3.96
CA GLY A 806 -18.98 -33.68 -5.21
C GLY A 806 -20.38 -33.08 -5.12
N ARG A 807 -20.83 -32.62 -3.94
CA ARG A 807 -22.12 -31.92 -3.81
C ARG A 807 -22.01 -30.51 -4.37
N ALA A 808 -22.92 -30.14 -5.27
CA ALA A 808 -22.98 -28.80 -5.83
C ALA A 808 -24.27 -28.08 -5.46
N TRP A 809 -24.18 -26.82 -5.03
CA TRP A 809 -25.32 -25.95 -4.77
C TRP A 809 -25.14 -24.57 -5.39
N ASP A 810 -26.26 -23.93 -5.69
CA ASP A 810 -26.31 -22.59 -6.24
C ASP A 810 -26.17 -21.55 -5.12
N VAL A 811 -25.41 -20.51 -5.40
CA VAL A 811 -25.18 -19.37 -4.49
C VAL A 811 -26.11 -18.23 -4.95
N PRO A 812 -27.21 -17.95 -4.22
CA PRO A 812 -28.10 -16.86 -4.56
C PRO A 812 -27.51 -15.50 -4.15
N ASP A 813 -27.51 -14.56 -5.08
CA ASP A 813 -27.16 -13.16 -4.85
C ASP A 813 -28.42 -12.29 -4.74
N ILE A 814 -28.40 -11.33 -3.81
CA ILE A 814 -29.42 -10.29 -3.68
C ILE A 814 -29.04 -9.11 -4.59
N ILE A 815 -29.90 -8.75 -5.53
CA ILE A 815 -29.59 -7.72 -6.54
C ILE A 815 -30.60 -6.56 -6.59
N GLY A 816 -31.67 -6.66 -5.79
CA GLY A 816 -32.62 -5.57 -5.60
C GLY A 816 -33.67 -5.87 -4.54
N LEU A 817 -34.25 -4.82 -3.98
CA LEU A 817 -35.29 -4.88 -2.94
C LEU A 817 -36.39 -3.86 -3.24
N VAL A 818 -37.64 -4.21 -2.94
CA VAL A 818 -38.79 -3.33 -3.17
C VAL A 818 -39.89 -3.55 -2.13
N PRO A 819 -40.34 -2.50 -1.41
CA PRO A 819 -41.55 -2.57 -0.61
C PRO A 819 -42.78 -2.45 -1.51
N SER A 820 -43.88 -3.07 -1.13
CA SER A 820 -45.20 -2.84 -1.74
C SER A 820 -46.11 -2.19 -0.71
N MET A 821 -46.67 -1.04 -1.11
CA MET A 821 -47.51 -0.21 -0.27
C MET A 821 -48.98 -0.31 -0.69
N GLY A 822 -49.90 0.16 0.15
CA GLY A 822 -51.30 0.33 -0.21
C GLY A 822 -51.51 1.20 -1.46
N PRO A 823 -52.65 1.05 -2.17
CA PRO A 823 -52.91 1.71 -3.46
C PRO A 823 -52.90 3.24 -3.42
N ASP A 824 -52.99 3.84 -2.23
CA ASP A 824 -53.03 5.29 -2.02
C ASP A 824 -51.66 5.90 -1.69
N VAL A 825 -50.59 5.08 -1.62
CA VAL A 825 -49.22 5.56 -1.37
C VAL A 825 -48.46 5.58 -2.70
N PRO A 826 -47.86 6.72 -3.09
CA PRO A 826 -47.14 6.81 -4.35
C PRO A 826 -46.02 5.76 -4.46
N LEU A 827 -45.73 5.35 -5.70
CA LEU A 827 -44.91 4.20 -6.10
C LEU A 827 -43.70 3.94 -5.19
N PRO A 828 -43.44 2.67 -4.83
CA PRO A 828 -42.34 2.32 -3.94
C PRO A 828 -40.99 2.68 -4.56
N THR A 829 -40.12 3.26 -3.73
CA THR A 829 -38.69 3.39 -4.02
C THR A 829 -38.09 1.98 -3.97
N TYR A 830 -37.79 1.37 -5.11
CA TYR A 830 -36.96 0.18 -5.16
C TYR A 830 -35.48 0.57 -5.05
N VAL A 831 -34.64 -0.35 -4.59
CA VAL A 831 -33.18 -0.19 -4.55
C VAL A 831 -32.51 -1.34 -5.28
N GLY A 832 -31.31 -1.06 -5.78
CA GLY A 832 -30.57 -1.95 -6.69
C GLY A 832 -30.90 -1.65 -8.15
N SER A 833 -29.89 -1.74 -9.01
CA SER A 833 -30.03 -1.38 -10.43
C SER A 833 -30.51 -2.53 -11.30
N GLY A 834 -30.40 -3.77 -10.84
CA GLY A 834 -30.40 -4.94 -11.73
C GLY A 834 -29.19 -4.85 -12.67
N GLY A 835 -28.25 -5.79 -12.55
CA GLY A 835 -27.25 -5.95 -13.61
C GLY A 835 -27.89 -6.52 -14.88
N PRO A 836 -27.10 -6.83 -15.93
CA PRO A 836 -27.54 -7.69 -17.02
C PRO A 836 -27.92 -9.06 -16.50
N VAL A 837 -29.13 -9.19 -15.96
CA VAL A 837 -29.56 -10.40 -15.26
C VAL A 837 -29.68 -11.54 -16.26
N PRO A 838 -28.76 -12.52 -16.21
CA PRO A 838 -28.71 -13.65 -17.14
C PRO A 838 -29.90 -14.57 -17.11
N SER A 839 -30.64 -14.60 -16.00
CA SER A 839 -31.81 -15.47 -15.86
C SER A 839 -32.91 -15.12 -16.87
N GLN A 840 -32.81 -13.95 -17.52
CA GLN A 840 -33.75 -13.43 -18.52
C GLN A 840 -33.25 -13.51 -19.97
N SER A 841 -32.03 -14.01 -20.23
CA SER A 841 -31.49 -14.20 -21.59
C SER A 841 -31.03 -15.64 -21.82
N THR A 842 -31.60 -16.32 -22.81
CA THR A 842 -31.15 -17.65 -23.28
C THR A 842 -29.68 -17.63 -23.69
N ALA A 843 -29.20 -16.53 -24.27
CA ALA A 843 -27.81 -16.38 -24.70
C ALA A 843 -26.81 -16.50 -23.54
N TRP A 844 -27.14 -16.00 -22.33
CA TRP A 844 -26.22 -16.12 -21.19
C TRP A 844 -26.19 -17.53 -20.59
N LYS A 845 -27.33 -18.23 -20.59
CA LYS A 845 -27.36 -19.66 -20.18
C LYS A 845 -26.50 -20.50 -21.12
N GLU A 846 -26.49 -20.18 -22.41
CA GLU A 846 -25.63 -20.83 -23.40
C GLU A 846 -24.14 -20.48 -23.18
N ALA A 847 -23.84 -19.23 -22.80
CA ALA A 847 -22.49 -18.75 -22.47
C ALA A 847 -21.82 -19.44 -21.27
N GLN A 848 -22.60 -20.00 -20.35
CA GLN A 848 -22.08 -20.70 -19.17
C GLN A 848 -21.47 -22.07 -19.50
N THR A 849 -21.71 -22.60 -20.71
CA THR A 849 -21.17 -23.89 -21.14
C THR A 849 -19.84 -23.71 -21.87
N PRO A 850 -18.73 -24.36 -21.45
CA PRO A 850 -17.40 -24.21 -22.06
C PRO A 850 -17.26 -24.67 -23.52
N ARG A 851 -18.33 -25.14 -24.16
CA ARG A 851 -18.28 -25.93 -25.41
C ARG A 851 -18.54 -25.15 -26.70
N LYS A 852 -18.63 -23.82 -26.67
CA LYS A 852 -18.64 -22.99 -27.90
C LYS A 852 -17.56 -21.93 -27.82
N THR A 853 -16.68 -21.96 -28.82
CA THR A 853 -15.55 -21.05 -29.05
C THR A 853 -15.97 -19.67 -29.56
N ASP A 854 -17.26 -19.42 -29.72
CA ASP A 854 -17.77 -18.16 -30.25
C ASP A 854 -17.95 -17.17 -29.09
N ILE A 855 -17.07 -16.17 -29.02
CA ILE A 855 -17.18 -15.03 -28.12
C ILE A 855 -18.55 -14.38 -28.38
N LEU A 856 -19.42 -14.34 -27.36
CA LEU A 856 -20.68 -13.61 -27.46
C LEU A 856 -20.40 -12.14 -27.79
N ASN A 857 -20.99 -11.65 -28.88
CA ASN A 857 -20.84 -10.26 -29.27
C ASN A 857 -21.61 -9.37 -28.27
N PRO A 858 -21.04 -8.28 -27.73
CA PRO A 858 -21.72 -7.41 -26.79
C PRO A 858 -23.05 -6.84 -27.30
N SER A 859 -23.19 -6.69 -28.62
CA SER A 859 -24.45 -6.30 -29.26
C SER A 859 -25.60 -7.30 -29.06
N ASP A 860 -25.31 -8.59 -28.90
CA ASP A 860 -26.31 -9.64 -28.63
C ASP A 860 -26.82 -9.59 -27.17
N LEU A 861 -26.14 -8.82 -26.31
CA LEU A 861 -26.57 -8.58 -24.94
C LEU A 861 -27.53 -7.40 -24.83
N LYS A 862 -27.67 -6.50 -25.83
CA LYS A 862 -28.43 -5.23 -25.77
C LYS A 862 -29.92 -5.34 -25.43
N ASP A 863 -30.54 -6.51 -25.61
CA ASP A 863 -31.96 -6.74 -25.31
C ASP A 863 -32.29 -6.87 -23.79
N TRP A 864 -31.29 -6.91 -22.92
CA TRP A 864 -31.46 -7.04 -21.46
C TRP A 864 -32.18 -5.87 -20.77
N GLN A 865 -32.04 -4.63 -21.24
CA GLN A 865 -32.73 -3.46 -20.66
C GLN A 865 -34.23 -3.44 -20.99
N ALA A 866 -34.71 -4.29 -21.91
CA ALA A 866 -36.11 -4.34 -22.32
C ALA A 866 -37.00 -5.19 -21.40
N ASN A 867 -36.41 -6.06 -20.55
CA ASN A 867 -37.15 -6.89 -19.60
C ASN A 867 -37.28 -6.15 -18.25
N ALA A 868 -38.48 -6.14 -17.68
CA ALA A 868 -38.72 -5.52 -16.38
C ALA A 868 -37.91 -6.26 -15.29
N PRO A 869 -36.89 -5.62 -14.67
CA PRO A 869 -35.98 -6.31 -13.74
C PRO A 869 -36.70 -6.87 -12.51
N PHE A 870 -37.86 -6.31 -12.15
CA PHE A 870 -38.70 -6.74 -11.03
C PHE A 870 -39.92 -7.57 -11.48
N ALA A 871 -39.76 -8.47 -12.44
CA ALA A 871 -40.83 -9.39 -12.80
C ALA A 871 -41.14 -10.37 -11.64
N GLU A 872 -42.42 -10.55 -11.31
CA GLU A 872 -42.89 -11.27 -10.11
C GLU A 872 -42.30 -12.70 -10.00
N ASN A 873 -42.04 -13.36 -11.13
CA ASN A 873 -41.49 -14.71 -11.19
C ASN A 873 -40.04 -14.85 -10.70
N PHE A 874 -39.34 -13.74 -10.48
CA PHE A 874 -37.98 -13.73 -9.93
C PHE A 874 -37.90 -13.11 -8.54
N MET A 875 -39.05 -12.75 -7.95
CA MET A 875 -39.12 -12.09 -6.66
C MET A 875 -39.51 -13.07 -5.57
N SER A 876 -38.82 -12.97 -4.43
CA SER A 876 -39.22 -13.61 -3.19
C SER A 876 -39.93 -12.58 -2.31
N HIS A 877 -41.12 -12.92 -1.81
CA HIS A 877 -42.00 -11.99 -1.12
C HIS A 877 -42.12 -12.30 0.36
N PHE A 878 -42.15 -11.24 1.16
CA PHE A 878 -42.51 -11.27 2.57
C PHE A 878 -43.71 -10.37 2.80
N ASP A 879 -44.91 -10.96 2.83
CA ASP A 879 -46.14 -10.22 3.13
C ASP A 879 -46.12 -9.79 4.60
N ILE A 880 -46.45 -8.52 4.87
CA ILE A 880 -46.45 -7.89 6.20
C ILE A 880 -47.84 -7.30 6.44
N ASP A 881 -48.45 -7.64 7.58
CA ASP A 881 -49.74 -7.09 8.00
C ASP A 881 -49.54 -5.74 8.72
N GLY A 882 -49.05 -4.74 7.98
CA GLY A 882 -48.80 -3.42 8.52
C GLY A 882 -50.05 -2.79 9.13
N ALA A 883 -51.21 -2.97 8.48
CA ALA A 883 -52.50 -2.47 8.96
C ALA A 883 -52.92 -3.09 10.30
N GLY A 884 -52.58 -4.36 10.54
CA GLY A 884 -52.76 -5.04 11.83
C GLY A 884 -51.66 -4.74 12.87
N GLY A 885 -50.75 -3.80 12.61
CA GLY A 885 -49.69 -3.40 13.53
C GLY A 885 -48.47 -4.33 13.54
N GLU A 886 -48.29 -5.14 12.50
CA GLU A 886 -47.05 -5.88 12.33
C GLU A 886 -45.93 -4.97 11.85
N VAL A 887 -44.78 -5.04 12.53
CA VAL A 887 -43.59 -4.24 12.20
C VAL A 887 -42.35 -5.12 12.14
N VAL A 888 -41.38 -4.75 11.30
CA VAL A 888 -40.03 -5.33 11.32
C VAL A 888 -39.34 -4.86 12.59
N SER A 889 -38.99 -5.81 13.45
CA SER A 889 -38.36 -5.57 14.75
C SER A 889 -36.86 -5.81 14.74
N GLU A 890 -36.39 -6.66 13.82
CA GLU A 890 -34.98 -7.04 13.71
C GLU A 890 -34.59 -7.24 12.24
N VAL A 891 -33.38 -6.82 11.91
CA VAL A 891 -32.71 -7.08 10.64
C VAL A 891 -31.44 -7.85 10.95
N CYS A 892 -31.20 -8.94 10.24
CA CYS A 892 -29.95 -9.69 10.35
C CYS A 892 -29.26 -9.81 8.99
N VAL A 893 -27.94 -9.70 8.99
CA VAL A 893 -27.10 -9.77 7.80
C VAL A 893 -26.01 -10.81 8.05
N ALA A 894 -25.88 -11.76 7.13
CA ALA A 894 -24.79 -12.72 7.15
C ALA A 894 -23.49 -12.09 6.61
N ASP A 895 -22.36 -12.67 6.99
CA ASP A 895 -21.01 -12.30 6.54
C ASP A 895 -20.93 -12.03 5.04
N GLY A 896 -20.21 -10.95 4.66
CA GLY A 896 -20.10 -10.49 3.28
C GLY A 896 -21.44 -10.09 2.62
N CYS A 897 -22.48 -9.78 3.40
CA CYS A 897 -23.84 -9.50 2.91
C CYS A 897 -24.44 -10.64 2.05
N ARG A 898 -23.99 -11.87 2.24
CA ARG A 898 -24.43 -13.05 1.46
C ARG A 898 -25.87 -13.47 1.72
N ALA A 899 -26.44 -13.00 2.83
CA ALA A 899 -27.84 -13.24 3.17
C ALA A 899 -28.41 -12.09 4.00
N LEU A 900 -29.71 -11.88 3.85
CA LEU A 900 -30.50 -10.90 4.59
C LEU A 900 -31.70 -11.60 5.22
N LYS A 901 -31.92 -11.35 6.51
CA LYS A 901 -33.07 -11.84 7.27
C LYS A 901 -33.82 -10.67 7.89
N LEU A 902 -35.15 -10.69 7.79
CA LEU A 902 -36.02 -9.76 8.53
C LEU A 902 -36.87 -10.56 9.51
N VAL A 903 -37.04 -10.04 10.73
CA VAL A 903 -37.92 -10.60 11.75
C VAL A 903 -38.95 -9.54 12.16
N THR A 904 -40.20 -9.95 12.34
CA THR A 904 -41.28 -9.06 12.79
C THR A 904 -41.57 -9.20 14.29
N ASN A 905 -42.25 -8.20 14.86
CA ASN A 905 -42.75 -8.22 16.23
C ASN A 905 -43.74 -9.37 16.53
N ARG A 906 -44.18 -10.11 15.51
CA ARG A 906 -45.02 -11.31 15.62
C ARG A 906 -44.20 -12.62 15.54
N GLY A 907 -42.87 -12.52 15.51
CA GLY A 907 -41.97 -13.67 15.40
C GLY A 907 -41.96 -14.32 14.01
N ARG A 908 -42.47 -13.65 12.97
CA ARG A 908 -42.34 -14.13 11.59
C ARG A 908 -41.00 -13.70 11.03
N GLU A 909 -40.36 -14.58 10.27
CA GLU A 909 -39.08 -14.30 9.63
C GLU A 909 -39.11 -14.63 8.14
N VAL A 910 -38.25 -13.93 7.38
CA VAL A 910 -37.95 -14.23 5.98
C VAL A 910 -36.44 -14.18 5.78
N HIS A 911 -35.94 -15.05 4.90
CA HIS A 911 -34.54 -15.10 4.50
C HIS A 911 -34.40 -14.93 2.99
N TRP A 912 -33.40 -14.16 2.58
CA TRP A 912 -32.96 -14.02 1.20
C TRP A 912 -31.45 -14.23 1.12
N GLY A 913 -30.94 -14.73 -0.01
CA GLY A 913 -29.54 -15.12 -0.15
C GLY A 913 -29.28 -16.51 0.44
N GLU A 914 -28.13 -16.71 1.09
CA GLU A 914 -27.69 -18.02 1.64
C GLU A 914 -28.12 -18.24 3.11
N PRO A 915 -29.23 -18.94 3.39
CA PRO A 915 -29.79 -19.01 4.74
C PRO A 915 -28.95 -19.85 5.73
N HIS A 916 -28.07 -20.74 5.25
CA HIS A 916 -27.32 -21.68 6.08
C HIS A 916 -25.97 -21.15 6.60
N ARG A 917 -25.80 -19.83 6.62
CA ARG A 917 -24.59 -19.17 7.15
C ARG A 917 -24.54 -19.30 8.68
N GLN A 918 -23.34 -19.50 9.22
CA GLN A 918 -23.15 -19.73 10.66
C GLN A 918 -23.12 -18.43 11.46
N HIS A 919 -22.52 -17.37 10.91
CA HIS A 919 -22.45 -16.08 11.57
C HIS A 919 -23.47 -15.10 10.95
N TRP A 920 -24.24 -14.48 11.84
CA TRP A 920 -25.23 -13.47 11.53
C TRP A 920 -25.02 -12.32 12.49
N ARG A 921 -24.93 -11.11 11.95
CA ARG A 921 -25.04 -9.89 12.74
C ARG A 921 -26.49 -9.46 12.74
N SER A 922 -27.00 -9.02 13.88
CA SER A 922 -28.37 -8.49 13.96
C SER A 922 -28.41 -7.10 14.55
N GLN A 923 -29.43 -6.35 14.14
CA GLN A 923 -29.74 -5.02 14.65
C GLN A 923 -31.25 -4.92 14.91
N THR A 924 -31.59 -4.37 16.07
CA THR A 924 -32.95 -4.07 16.49
C THR A 924 -33.10 -2.56 16.67
N ALA A 925 -34.35 -2.07 16.65
CA ALA A 925 -34.61 -0.68 16.99
C ALA A 925 -34.33 -0.42 18.49
N GLY A 926 -33.80 0.76 18.81
CA GLY A 926 -33.62 1.18 20.20
C GLY A 926 -34.95 1.41 20.92
N GLU A 927 -34.89 1.62 22.24
CA GLU A 927 -36.07 1.96 23.03
C GLU A 927 -36.76 3.23 22.49
N GLY A 928 -38.04 3.13 22.17
CA GLY A 928 -38.82 4.23 21.57
C GLY A 928 -38.57 4.48 20.08
N GLU A 929 -37.87 3.57 19.38
CA GLU A 929 -37.65 3.63 17.94
C GLU A 929 -38.32 2.43 17.22
N VAL A 930 -38.57 2.58 15.92
CA VAL A 930 -39.05 1.50 15.03
C VAL A 930 -38.17 1.47 13.78
N ILE A 931 -37.90 0.27 13.25
CA ILE A 931 -37.21 0.09 11.97
C ILE A 931 -38.16 0.50 10.84
N VAL A 932 -37.78 1.51 10.08
CA VAL A 932 -38.62 2.10 9.03
C VAL A 932 -38.07 1.88 7.61
N GLY A 933 -36.87 1.30 7.51
CA GLY A 933 -36.24 1.00 6.24
C GLY A 933 -34.84 0.42 6.38
N LEU A 934 -34.19 0.24 5.23
CA LEU A 934 -32.79 -0.18 5.11
C LEU A 934 -32.00 0.84 4.30
N THR A 935 -30.69 0.91 4.51
CA THR A 935 -29.76 1.43 3.51
C THR A 935 -29.10 0.26 2.81
N CYS A 936 -29.09 0.22 1.48
CA CYS A 936 -28.52 -0.87 0.70
C CYS A 936 -27.48 -0.33 -0.28
N CYS A 937 -26.32 -0.97 -0.33
CA CYS A 937 -25.28 -0.69 -1.31
C CYS A 937 -25.10 -1.91 -2.23
N PHE A 938 -25.09 -1.68 -3.54
CA PHE A 938 -24.87 -2.71 -4.57
C PHE A 938 -23.57 -2.39 -5.29
N GLY A 939 -22.45 -2.85 -4.74
CA GLY A 939 -21.11 -2.47 -5.19
C GLY A 939 -20.14 -3.63 -5.38
N SER A 940 -20.58 -4.88 -5.22
CA SER A 940 -19.77 -6.06 -5.51
C SER A 940 -20.22 -6.69 -6.83
N LEU A 941 -19.27 -7.05 -7.69
CA LEU A 941 -19.56 -7.76 -8.94
C LEU A 941 -19.75 -9.25 -8.70
N SER A 942 -20.72 -9.86 -9.39
CA SER A 942 -20.99 -11.30 -9.30
C SER A 942 -21.53 -11.90 -10.61
N GLY A 943 -21.73 -13.22 -10.62
CA GLY A 943 -22.21 -13.96 -11.77
C GLY A 943 -21.23 -14.00 -12.93
N TRP A 944 -19.96 -14.33 -12.65
CA TRP A 944 -18.91 -14.52 -13.65
C TRP A 944 -19.30 -15.60 -14.67
N SER A 945 -19.13 -15.30 -15.96
CA SER A 945 -19.32 -16.26 -17.05
C SER A 945 -18.00 -16.56 -17.74
N TRP A 946 -17.65 -17.83 -17.83
CA TRP A 946 -16.42 -18.27 -18.52
C TRP A 946 -16.49 -18.08 -20.04
N GLY A 947 -17.67 -18.26 -20.66
CA GLY A 947 -17.84 -18.04 -22.10
C GLY A 947 -17.95 -16.57 -22.48
N ALA A 948 -18.61 -15.75 -21.65
CA ALA A 948 -18.71 -14.31 -21.88
C ALA A 948 -17.49 -13.52 -21.36
N LYS A 949 -16.67 -14.14 -20.49
CA LYS A 949 -15.51 -13.56 -19.81
C LYS A 949 -15.84 -12.20 -19.17
N MET A 950 -16.95 -12.13 -18.45
CA MET A 950 -17.39 -10.92 -17.76
C MET A 950 -18.33 -11.27 -16.59
N TYR A 951 -18.51 -10.34 -15.67
CA TYR A 951 -19.53 -10.40 -14.62
C TYR A 951 -20.90 -9.99 -15.15
N SER A 952 -21.96 -10.50 -14.51
CA SER A 952 -23.33 -10.24 -14.97
C SER A 952 -24.11 -9.24 -14.12
N HIS A 953 -23.70 -8.95 -12.89
CA HIS A 953 -24.48 -8.01 -12.07
C HIS A 953 -23.74 -7.46 -10.86
N TRP A 954 -24.29 -6.36 -10.34
CA TRP A 954 -24.01 -5.85 -9.00
C TRP A 954 -24.84 -6.62 -7.97
N LYS A 955 -24.19 -7.25 -6.99
CA LYS A 955 -24.82 -7.85 -5.82
C LYS A 955 -24.74 -6.91 -4.61
N LEU A 956 -25.62 -7.13 -3.65
CA LEU A 956 -25.65 -6.45 -2.36
C LEU A 956 -24.30 -6.63 -1.66
N SER A 957 -23.66 -5.52 -1.29
CA SER A 957 -22.33 -5.50 -0.66
C SER A 957 -22.35 -4.88 0.73
N ASN A 958 -23.31 -3.99 1.01
CA ASN A 958 -23.47 -3.39 2.34
C ASN A 958 -24.94 -3.12 2.65
N VAL A 959 -25.29 -3.24 3.93
CA VAL A 959 -26.62 -3.00 4.48
C VAL A 959 -26.50 -2.14 5.74
N GLY A 960 -27.51 -1.32 5.99
CA GLY A 960 -27.72 -0.65 7.27
C GLY A 960 -29.20 -0.56 7.59
N VAL A 961 -29.50 -0.28 8.86
CA VAL A 961 -30.87 -0.13 9.35
C VAL A 961 -31.21 1.35 9.48
N ILE A 962 -32.40 1.74 9.02
CA ILE A 962 -32.97 3.07 9.23
C ILE A 962 -34.02 2.96 10.33
N THR A 963 -33.82 3.66 11.45
CA THR A 963 -34.80 3.76 12.53
C THR A 963 -35.38 5.16 12.63
N ALA A 964 -36.61 5.25 13.13
CA ALA A 964 -37.29 6.50 13.43
C ALA A 964 -37.92 6.44 14.83
N LYS A 965 -37.94 7.58 15.54
CA LYS A 965 -38.60 7.69 16.84
C LYS A 965 -40.11 7.55 16.71
N VAL A 966 -40.71 6.85 17.67
CA VAL A 966 -42.17 6.81 17.83
C VAL A 966 -42.60 8.12 18.49
N ASP A 967 -43.23 9.00 17.72
CA ASP A 967 -43.89 10.18 18.27
C ASP A 967 -44.95 9.70 19.29
N GLY A 968 -44.80 10.13 20.54
CA GLY A 968 -45.70 9.77 21.66
C GLY A 968 -47.06 10.43 21.61
#